data_AF-L5JV97-F1
#
_entry.id   AF-L5JV97-F1
#
_cell.length_a   1.000
_cell.length_b   1.000
_cell.length_c   1.000
_cell.angle_alpha   90.00
_cell.angle_beta   90.00
_cell.angle_gamma   90.00
#
_symmetry.space_group_name_H-M   'P 1'
#
loop_
_entity.id
_entity.type
_entity.pdbx_description
1 polymer ?
#
loop_
_entity_poly.entity_id
_entity_poly.type
_entity_poly.pdbx_seq_one_letter_code
_entity_poly.pdbx_strand_id
1 'polypeptide(L)'
;MRRSRVPFRLSASATLTMATRGVGLLTRLPLCAQKRRVLHPIHRLLSCPGTVATDVRREEQSFGSAETVGQFFFLIRKRIHLRSEDALFFLVNNVIPPTSATMGQLYQEHHEEDFFLYIAYSDESSEDRTLKRFSEVQKERREQAQRTVLIHCPNKISEKKFLKYLSQHGPISNHFFYESIGLYAVVEFCQKESVASLQNVTRTPSMGTEAAIPFRSRFFSLKLKNPSNQISEQSHIPFSNHSPPPNKKLFKLLCDAESIDDQLNILLKEFQLTDENTRLRYLTCSLIEDVAAAYFPDCAVRPFGSSVNGFGKLGCDLDMFLDLDEIGKSDAHKTSGNFLMEFQVKNVASERIATQKILSVIGESLDHFGPGCVGVQKILNARCPLVRFSHQASGFQCDLTTNNRIALKSSELLYIYGAVDPRVRALVFTIRCWARAHSLTSSIPGAWITNFSLTMMVIFFLQRRSPPILPTLDYLKTLADAEDKCIIEGHNCTFICDLNRIKPSENAETLELLLKEFFEFFGNFSFNKNSINIRQNPFETSLNISKNVSQSQLQKFVDLARESAWILDQEDKDHPSSNQLWGLATLLLPSVAKSMSHTKKKKKPASERIKNLLESIRSSSTENSKNTVGKRTVNTQA
;
A
#
# COMPACT_ATOMS: atom_id res chain seq x y z
N MET A 1 8.58 60.42 -8.12
CA MET A 1 8.22 59.26 -7.28
C MET A 1 6.80 58.81 -7.59
N ARG A 2 6.63 57.80 -8.45
CA ARG A 2 5.38 57.03 -8.60
C ARG A 2 5.77 55.56 -8.45
N ARG A 3 5.33 54.89 -7.37
CA ARG A 3 5.51 53.45 -7.18
C ARG A 3 4.61 52.73 -8.18
N SER A 4 5.18 52.20 -9.25
CA SER A 4 4.51 51.28 -10.18
C SER A 4 4.36 49.91 -9.52
N ARG A 5 3.13 49.57 -9.09
CA ARG A 5 2.75 48.21 -8.70
C ARG A 5 2.55 47.37 -9.96
N VAL A 6 3.25 46.25 -10.09
CA VAL A 6 3.06 45.24 -11.14
C VAL A 6 2.15 44.14 -10.58
N PRO A 7 1.05 43.75 -11.26
CA PRO A 7 0.15 42.72 -10.75
C PRO A 7 0.74 41.32 -10.93
N PHE A 8 0.67 40.51 -9.88
CA PHE A 8 0.96 39.08 -9.90
C PHE A 8 -0.32 38.28 -10.18
N ARG A 9 -0.25 37.22 -10.99
CA ARG A 9 -1.38 36.31 -11.25
C ARG A 9 -1.12 34.96 -10.59
N LEU A 10 -1.93 34.61 -9.60
CA LEU A 10 -2.12 33.21 -9.18
C LEU A 10 -3.21 32.58 -10.07
N SER A 11 -2.88 31.53 -10.82
CA SER A 11 -3.89 30.73 -11.52
C SER A 11 -4.31 29.54 -10.65
N ALA A 12 -5.58 29.46 -10.28
CA ALA A 12 -6.18 28.30 -9.63
C ALA A 12 -7.35 27.75 -10.47
N SER A 13 -7.31 26.46 -10.76
CA SER A 13 -8.42 25.67 -11.31
C SER A 13 -8.56 24.37 -10.51
N ALA A 14 -9.83 23.98 -10.30
CA ALA A 14 -10.35 22.75 -9.70
C ALA A 14 -10.67 22.71 -8.19
N THR A 15 -11.85 22.15 -7.95
CA THR A 15 -12.70 22.02 -6.74
C THR A 15 -12.24 20.93 -5.77
N LEU A 16 -12.48 21.08 -4.46
CA LEU A 16 -11.66 20.50 -3.40
C LEU A 16 -12.46 19.89 -2.20
N THR A 17 -12.06 18.72 -1.68
CA THR A 17 -12.58 18.09 -0.41
C THR A 17 -11.53 17.14 0.23
N MET A 18 -11.44 17.10 1.59
CA MET A 18 -10.44 16.45 2.51
C MET A 18 -10.13 14.94 2.25
N ALA A 19 -8.94 14.33 2.47
CA ALA A 19 -7.70 14.60 3.22
C ALA A 19 -6.47 13.76 2.69
N THR A 20 -5.31 13.94 3.34
CA THR A 20 -4.03 13.16 3.41
C THR A 20 -2.84 13.43 2.45
N ARG A 21 -1.73 13.77 3.14
CA ARG A 21 -0.28 13.56 2.89
C ARG A 21 0.20 13.50 1.44
N GLY A 22 0.89 14.56 1.04
CA GLY A 22 1.65 14.64 -0.20
C GLY A 22 2.18 16.05 -0.43
N VAL A 23 3.31 16.12 -1.13
CA VAL A 23 3.96 17.38 -1.53
C VAL A 23 3.02 18.12 -2.48
N GLY A 24 2.68 19.37 -2.17
CA GLY A 24 1.98 20.26 -3.08
C GLY A 24 2.93 21.28 -3.70
N LEU A 25 2.67 21.69 -4.94
CA LEU A 25 3.32 22.84 -5.58
C LEU A 25 2.49 24.09 -5.28
N LEU A 26 3.07 25.10 -4.64
CA LEU A 26 2.26 26.20 -4.10
C LEU A 26 1.89 27.27 -5.15
N THR A 27 2.73 27.59 -6.13
CA THR A 27 2.44 28.65 -7.12
C THR A 27 3.42 28.70 -8.29
N ARG A 28 2.94 29.12 -9.47
CA ARG A 28 3.75 29.70 -10.56
C ARG A 28 3.90 31.22 -10.35
N LEU A 29 5.12 31.73 -10.23
CA LEU A 29 5.40 33.18 -10.16
C LEU A 29 6.24 33.62 -11.37
N PRO A 30 5.66 34.34 -12.36
CA PRO A 30 6.45 34.98 -13.41
C PRO A 30 6.98 36.32 -12.91
N LEU A 31 8.30 36.47 -12.85
CA LEU A 31 8.99 37.70 -12.42
C LEU A 31 9.84 38.23 -13.58
N CYS A 32 9.21 38.64 -14.70
CA CYS A 32 9.92 39.37 -15.73
C CYS A 32 9.17 40.62 -16.21
N ALA A 33 9.80 41.77 -15.99
CA ALA A 33 9.39 43.07 -16.48
C ALA A 33 10.03 43.33 -17.84
N GLN A 34 9.46 42.84 -18.94
CA GLN A 34 9.79 43.33 -20.28
C GLN A 34 8.61 43.18 -21.25
N LYS A 35 8.11 44.31 -21.77
CA LYS A 35 7.11 44.40 -22.84
C LYS A 35 7.68 43.78 -24.12
N ARG A 36 7.26 42.57 -24.49
CA ARG A 36 7.20 42.13 -25.90
C ARG A 36 6.20 40.99 -26.05
N ARG A 37 5.19 41.18 -26.91
CA ARG A 37 4.30 40.13 -27.39
C ARG A 37 5.13 39.19 -28.26
N VAL A 38 5.36 37.97 -27.80
CA VAL A 38 5.78 36.85 -28.64
C VAL A 38 4.86 35.68 -28.32
N LEU A 39 4.04 35.27 -29.30
CA LEU A 39 3.34 34.00 -29.25
C LEU A 39 4.38 32.90 -29.49
N HIS A 40 4.58 32.00 -28.53
CA HIS A 40 5.22 30.71 -28.78
C HIS A 40 4.57 29.60 -27.93
N PRO A 41 4.67 28.33 -28.39
CA PRO A 41 3.73 27.26 -28.07
C PRO A 41 3.99 26.69 -26.67
N ILE A 42 2.89 26.35 -25.99
CA ILE A 42 2.91 25.80 -24.63
C ILE A 42 3.39 24.34 -24.72
N HIS A 43 4.64 24.08 -24.36
CA HIS A 43 5.12 22.76 -23.94
C HIS A 43 5.03 22.66 -22.40
N ARG A 44 4.54 21.50 -21.92
CA ARG A 44 4.36 21.08 -20.51
C ARG A 44 5.69 20.95 -19.74
N LEU A 45 5.65 20.87 -18.41
CA LEU A 45 5.92 19.62 -17.65
C LEU A 45 5.70 19.73 -16.11
N LEU A 46 5.25 18.58 -15.57
CA LEU A 46 5.30 18.03 -14.20
C LEU A 46 4.47 18.69 -13.09
N SER A 47 3.32 18.07 -12.77
CA SER A 47 2.68 18.20 -11.45
C SER A 47 2.23 16.83 -10.95
N CYS A 48 2.67 16.44 -9.75
CA CYS A 48 2.14 15.28 -9.03
C CYS A 48 0.84 15.68 -8.29
N PRO A 49 -0.29 14.96 -8.43
CA PRO A 49 -1.54 15.34 -7.76
C PRO A 49 -1.71 14.67 -6.38
N GLY A 50 -1.45 15.42 -5.31
CA GLY A 50 -1.79 14.97 -3.96
C GLY A 50 -1.58 15.99 -2.85
N THR A 51 -2.54 16.90 -2.62
CA THR A 51 -2.87 17.39 -1.26
C THR A 51 -4.18 18.16 -1.25
N VAL A 52 -4.86 18.13 -0.10
CA VAL A 52 -6.12 18.80 0.19
C VAL A 52 -5.90 19.94 1.19
N ALA A 53 -6.25 21.18 0.84
CA ALA A 53 -6.39 22.30 1.77
C ALA A 53 -7.48 23.29 1.31
N THR A 54 -8.40 23.64 2.21
CA THR A 54 -9.64 24.43 2.02
C THR A 54 -9.47 25.75 1.27
N ASP A 55 -10.51 26.11 0.48
CA ASP A 55 -10.67 27.30 -0.38
C ASP A 55 -9.92 28.58 0.06
N VAL A 56 -8.93 28.98 -0.74
CA VAL A 56 -8.44 30.37 -0.74
C VAL A 56 -9.29 31.16 -1.72
N ARG A 57 -10.13 32.08 -1.20
CA ARG A 57 -10.89 33.03 -2.02
C ARG A 57 -9.94 33.81 -2.93
N ARG A 58 -10.31 33.97 -4.22
CA ARG A 58 -9.64 34.84 -5.18
C ARG A 58 -9.68 36.29 -4.69
N GLU A 59 -8.65 36.71 -3.97
CA GLU A 59 -8.33 38.12 -3.77
C GLU A 59 -6.94 38.39 -4.35
N GLU A 60 -6.89 39.30 -5.33
CA GLU A 60 -5.65 39.74 -5.96
C GLU A 60 -4.81 40.52 -4.94
N GLN A 61 -3.67 39.97 -4.54
CA GLN A 61 -2.70 40.68 -3.70
C GLN A 61 -1.33 40.69 -4.39
N SER A 62 -0.74 41.89 -4.44
CA SER A 62 0.59 42.10 -5.06
C SER A 62 1.67 41.76 -4.04
N PHE A 63 2.58 40.86 -4.39
CA PHE A 63 3.74 40.51 -3.56
C PHE A 63 4.97 41.30 -4.03
N GLY A 64 5.78 41.81 -3.10
CA GLY A 64 7.01 42.51 -3.44
C GLY A 64 8.20 41.55 -3.56
N SER A 65 9.12 41.79 -4.49
CA SER A 65 10.42 41.09 -4.56
C SER A 65 11.29 41.25 -3.31
N ALA A 66 10.92 42.18 -2.42
CA ALA A 66 11.60 42.50 -1.17
C ALA A 66 11.09 41.73 0.06
N GLU A 67 10.05 40.91 -0.07
CA GLU A 67 9.56 40.10 1.05
C GLU A 67 10.46 38.89 1.31
N THR A 68 10.68 38.59 2.59
CA THR A 68 11.50 37.45 3.02
C THR A 68 10.75 36.13 2.90
N VAL A 69 11.48 35.04 2.73
CA VAL A 69 10.96 33.67 2.78
C VAL A 69 10.18 33.42 4.08
N GLY A 70 10.64 33.98 5.21
CA GLY A 70 9.91 33.91 6.49
C GLY A 70 8.56 34.61 6.50
N GLN A 71 8.45 35.77 5.86
CA GLN A 71 7.18 36.48 5.71
C GLN A 71 6.23 35.72 4.79
N PHE A 72 6.76 35.17 3.69
CA PHE A 72 6.01 34.29 2.80
C PHE A 72 5.50 33.04 3.53
N PHE A 73 6.35 32.40 4.34
CA PHE A 73 6.01 31.24 5.18
C PHE A 73 4.89 31.53 6.17
N PHE A 74 4.96 32.66 6.89
CA PHE A 74 3.91 33.09 7.81
C PHE A 74 2.56 33.31 7.10
N LEU A 75 2.58 33.93 5.92
CA LEU A 75 1.37 34.22 5.16
C LEU A 75 0.70 32.95 4.62
N ILE A 76 1.48 31.98 4.13
CA ILE A 76 0.93 30.69 3.71
C ILE A 76 0.32 29.96 4.90
N ARG A 77 1.02 29.83 6.04
CA ARG A 77 0.48 29.18 7.25
C ARG A 77 -0.85 29.78 7.68
N LYS A 78 -0.96 31.11 7.64
CA LYS A 78 -2.19 31.82 7.95
C LYS A 78 -3.32 31.54 6.94
N ARG A 79 -3.01 31.38 5.65
CA ARG A 79 -3.99 31.08 4.59
C ARG A 79 -4.50 29.63 4.63
N ILE A 80 -3.62 28.67 4.88
CA ILE A 80 -3.99 27.24 4.98
C ILE A 80 -4.50 26.84 6.38
N HIS A 81 -4.67 27.80 7.30
CA HIS A 81 -5.17 27.59 8.66
C HIS A 81 -4.40 26.51 9.44
N LEU A 82 -3.08 26.48 9.25
CA LEU A 82 -2.21 25.51 9.90
C LEU A 82 -1.99 25.88 11.37
N ARG A 83 -2.13 24.93 12.30
CA ARG A 83 -2.00 25.19 13.75
C ARG A 83 -0.55 25.52 14.09
N SER A 84 -0.31 26.16 15.24
CA SER A 84 1.04 26.53 15.69
C SER A 84 2.00 25.34 15.81
N GLU A 85 1.47 24.18 16.17
CA GLU A 85 2.17 22.93 16.43
C GLU A 85 2.44 22.08 15.18
N ASP A 86 1.75 22.36 14.06
CA ASP A 86 1.90 21.58 12.84
C ASP A 86 3.11 22.08 12.04
N ALA A 87 3.99 21.18 11.60
CA ALA A 87 5.17 21.52 10.82
C ALA A 87 4.81 21.86 9.37
N LEU A 88 5.56 22.80 8.78
CA LEU A 88 5.50 23.14 7.35
C LEU A 88 6.93 23.39 6.90
N PHE A 89 7.33 22.83 5.77
CA PHE A 89 8.65 23.00 5.19
C PHE A 89 8.47 23.49 3.76
N PHE A 90 9.31 24.43 3.33
CA PHE A 90 9.42 24.83 1.93
C PHE A 90 10.74 24.35 1.36
N LEU A 91 10.67 23.85 0.13
CA LEU A 91 11.78 23.27 -0.58
C LEU A 91 11.86 23.94 -1.94
N VAL A 92 13.03 24.51 -2.24
CA VAL A 92 13.37 25.03 -3.56
C VAL A 92 14.56 24.21 -4.05
N ASN A 93 14.41 23.51 -5.16
CA ASN A 93 15.40 22.55 -5.67
C ASN A 93 15.86 21.53 -4.59
N ASN A 94 14.92 21.04 -3.78
CA ASN A 94 15.12 20.13 -2.65
C ASN A 94 15.96 20.69 -1.48
N VAL A 95 16.18 22.00 -1.39
CA VAL A 95 16.88 22.66 -0.28
C VAL A 95 15.91 23.59 0.46
N ILE A 96 16.03 23.64 1.79
CA ILE A 96 15.26 24.55 2.63
C ILE A 96 15.87 25.96 2.50
N PRO A 97 15.15 26.94 1.94
CA PRO A 97 15.70 28.28 1.75
C PRO A 97 15.85 29.02 3.10
N PRO A 98 16.90 29.83 3.29
CA PRO A 98 17.08 30.61 4.51
C PRO A 98 15.89 31.54 4.75
N THR A 99 15.36 31.55 5.97
CA THR A 99 14.17 32.35 6.33
C THR A 99 14.39 33.85 6.15
N SER A 100 15.66 34.29 6.20
CA SER A 100 16.11 35.67 5.97
C SER A 100 16.30 36.05 4.50
N ALA A 101 16.33 35.09 3.57
CA ALA A 101 16.47 35.36 2.15
C ALA A 101 15.18 36.00 1.60
N THR A 102 15.29 36.84 0.57
CA THR A 102 14.12 37.42 -0.11
C THR A 102 13.59 36.51 -1.20
N MET A 103 12.28 36.57 -1.48
CA MET A 103 11.67 35.85 -2.60
C MET A 103 12.27 36.25 -3.96
N GLY A 104 12.78 37.50 -4.07
CA GLY A 104 13.51 37.97 -5.25
C GLY A 104 14.88 37.31 -5.44
N GLN A 105 15.65 37.16 -4.35
CA GLN A 105 16.92 36.43 -4.37
C GLN A 105 16.70 34.95 -4.70
N LEU A 106 15.71 34.34 -4.05
CA LEU A 106 15.35 32.94 -4.28
C LEU A 106 14.97 32.66 -5.74
N TYR A 107 14.25 33.59 -6.37
CA TYR A 107 13.92 33.51 -7.79
C TYR A 107 15.15 33.66 -8.69
N GLN A 108 16.04 34.62 -8.41
CA GLN A 108 17.25 34.80 -9.22
C GLN A 108 18.18 33.58 -9.18
N GLU A 109 18.27 32.92 -8.04
CA GLU A 109 19.15 31.77 -7.82
C GLU A 109 18.57 30.44 -8.32
N HIS A 110 17.25 30.27 -8.31
CA HIS A 110 16.60 28.97 -8.49
C HIS A 110 15.41 28.95 -9.45
N HIS A 111 15.25 29.97 -10.31
CA HIS A 111 14.29 29.87 -11.40
C HIS A 111 14.76 28.84 -12.44
N GLU A 112 13.81 28.11 -12.99
CA GLU A 112 14.05 27.17 -14.09
C GLU A 112 14.07 27.91 -15.44
N GLU A 113 14.50 27.21 -16.50
CA GLU A 113 14.56 27.75 -17.88
C GLU A 113 13.21 28.24 -18.40
N ASP A 114 12.10 27.82 -17.78
CA ASP A 114 10.74 28.27 -18.10
C ASP A 114 10.36 29.59 -17.40
N PHE A 115 11.32 30.23 -16.71
CA PHE A 115 11.19 31.47 -15.93
C PHE A 115 10.26 31.37 -14.72
N PHE A 116 10.05 30.17 -14.19
CA PHE A 116 9.31 29.96 -12.95
C PHE A 116 10.21 29.48 -11.81
N LEU A 117 9.88 29.91 -10.60
CA LEU A 117 10.45 29.37 -9.36
C LEU A 117 9.50 28.31 -8.81
N TYR A 118 10.02 27.10 -8.64
CA TYR A 118 9.27 25.96 -8.12
C TYR A 118 9.52 25.83 -6.61
N ILE A 119 8.43 25.89 -5.83
CA ILE A 119 8.46 25.73 -4.38
C ILE A 119 7.57 24.55 -4.02
N ALA A 120 8.18 23.49 -3.51
CA ALA A 120 7.51 22.35 -2.91
C ALA A 120 7.28 22.63 -1.42
N TYR A 121 6.17 22.14 -0.88
CA TYR A 121 5.94 22.16 0.57
C TYR A 121 5.62 20.78 1.13
N SER A 122 6.07 20.51 2.36
CA SER A 122 5.82 19.27 3.10
C SER A 122 5.54 19.56 4.58
N ASP A 123 4.85 18.63 5.24
CA ASP A 123 4.69 18.57 6.69
C ASP A 123 5.86 17.84 7.39
N GLU A 124 6.78 17.28 6.62
CA GLU A 124 7.97 16.55 7.07
C GLU A 124 9.26 17.20 6.54
N SER A 125 10.31 17.28 7.35
CA SER A 125 11.60 17.85 6.92
C SER A 125 12.25 16.96 5.86
N SER A 126 12.86 17.53 4.83
CA SER A 126 13.51 16.76 3.75
C SER A 126 14.69 15.91 4.20
N GLU A 127 15.22 16.18 5.40
CA GLU A 127 16.34 15.44 5.99
C GLU A 127 15.91 14.12 6.67
N ASP A 128 14.59 13.86 6.81
CA ASP A 128 14.06 12.80 7.68
C ASP A 128 13.18 11.75 6.95
N ARG A 129 13.43 11.49 5.67
CA ARG A 129 12.84 10.33 4.95
C ARG A 129 13.57 9.02 5.30
N THR A 130 13.77 8.74 6.58
CA THR A 130 14.26 7.42 6.99
C THR A 130 13.17 6.39 6.71
N LEU A 131 13.40 5.51 5.73
CA LEU A 131 12.51 4.39 5.47
C LEU A 131 12.56 3.45 6.69
N LYS A 132 11.41 3.28 7.35
CA LYS A 132 11.28 2.40 8.52
C LYS A 132 11.41 0.94 8.13
N ARG A 133 11.95 0.11 9.03
CA ARG A 133 11.97 -1.35 8.84
C ARG A 133 10.54 -1.90 8.88
N PHE A 134 10.28 -2.98 8.16
CA PHE A 134 8.96 -3.63 8.16
C PHE A 134 8.50 -4.04 9.57
N SER A 135 9.42 -4.58 10.37
CA SER A 135 9.16 -5.00 11.76
C SER A 135 8.79 -3.82 12.66
N GLU A 136 9.43 -2.66 12.48
CA GLU A 136 9.14 -1.43 13.23
C GLU A 136 7.74 -0.93 12.90
N VAL A 137 7.38 -0.88 11.61
CA VAL A 137 6.03 -0.48 11.18
C VAL A 137 4.97 -1.42 11.76
N GLN A 138 5.19 -2.73 11.69
CA GLN A 138 4.27 -3.73 12.25
C GLN A 138 4.10 -3.56 13.76
N LYS A 139 5.20 -3.35 14.49
CA LYS A 139 5.19 -3.13 15.95
C LYS A 139 4.42 -1.86 16.31
N GLU A 140 4.75 -0.73 15.68
CA GLU A 140 4.11 0.56 15.92
C GLU A 140 2.60 0.48 15.66
N ARG A 141 2.19 -0.11 14.52
CA ARG A 141 0.76 -0.25 14.18
C ARG A 141 0.01 -1.20 15.11
N ARG A 142 0.65 -2.26 15.61
CA ARG A 142 0.06 -3.14 16.62
C ARG A 142 -0.12 -2.41 17.95
N GLU A 143 0.87 -1.65 18.41
CA GLU A 143 0.78 -0.86 19.65
C GLU A 143 -0.34 0.18 19.56
N GLN A 144 -0.47 0.87 18.43
CA GLN A 144 -1.59 1.77 18.14
C GLN A 144 -2.94 1.03 18.22
N ALA A 145 -3.04 -0.15 17.61
CA ALA A 145 -4.26 -0.96 17.63
C ALA A 145 -4.64 -1.46 19.03
N GLN A 146 -3.68 -1.76 19.91
CA GLN A 146 -3.93 -2.22 21.28
C GLN A 146 -4.55 -1.16 22.18
N ARG A 147 -4.36 0.13 21.88
CA ARG A 147 -4.99 1.27 22.56
C ARG A 147 -6.16 1.89 21.79
N THR A 148 -6.68 1.16 20.80
CA THR A 148 -7.79 1.57 19.94
C THR A 148 -9.05 0.76 20.25
N VAL A 149 -10.20 1.41 20.14
CA VAL A 149 -11.53 0.80 20.31
C VAL A 149 -12.38 0.97 19.05
N LEU A 150 -13.29 0.01 18.82
CA LEU A 150 -14.29 0.06 17.75
C LEU A 150 -15.66 0.33 18.37
N ILE A 151 -16.41 1.27 17.83
CA ILE A 151 -17.71 1.68 18.40
C ILE A 151 -18.77 1.70 17.30
N HIS A 152 -19.82 0.89 17.45
CA HIS A 152 -21.04 1.02 16.66
C HIS A 152 -21.85 2.23 17.13
N CYS A 153 -22.08 3.18 16.25
CA CYS A 153 -22.67 4.48 16.53
C CYS A 153 -24.13 4.57 16.03
N PRO A 154 -24.99 5.36 16.70
CA PRO A 154 -26.30 5.72 16.15
C PRO A 154 -26.17 6.56 14.88
N ASN A 155 -27.13 6.43 13.95
CA ASN A 155 -27.15 7.17 12.68
C ASN A 155 -27.16 8.71 12.85
N LYS A 156 -27.58 9.20 14.02
CA LYS A 156 -27.56 10.63 14.37
C LYS A 156 -26.66 10.81 15.59
N ILE A 157 -25.44 11.27 15.36
CA ILE A 157 -24.45 11.55 16.41
C ILE A 157 -23.73 12.86 16.10
N SER A 158 -23.42 13.63 17.14
CA SER A 158 -22.55 14.80 17.04
C SER A 158 -21.13 14.37 17.40
N GLU A 159 -20.20 14.51 16.45
CA GLU A 159 -18.79 14.18 16.64
C GLU A 159 -18.21 14.87 17.88
N LYS A 160 -18.49 16.16 18.07
CA LYS A 160 -18.02 16.94 19.23
C LYS A 160 -18.52 16.37 20.55
N LYS A 161 -19.81 16.00 20.65
CA LYS A 161 -20.38 15.40 21.86
C LYS A 161 -19.82 14.00 22.11
N PHE A 162 -19.64 13.23 21.04
CA PHE A 162 -19.07 11.89 21.08
C PHE A 162 -17.63 11.90 21.60
N LEU A 163 -16.76 12.73 21.01
CA LEU A 163 -15.37 12.85 21.45
C LEU A 163 -15.29 13.40 22.88
N LYS A 164 -16.09 14.41 23.23
CA LYS A 164 -16.15 14.93 24.60
C LYS A 164 -16.51 13.87 25.63
N TYR A 165 -17.40 12.93 25.29
CA TYR A 165 -17.73 11.79 26.15
C TYR A 165 -16.52 10.86 26.32
N LEU A 166 -15.92 10.43 25.20
CA LEU A 166 -14.79 9.49 25.23
C LEU A 166 -13.53 10.08 25.88
N SER A 167 -13.28 11.38 25.73
CA SER A 167 -12.14 12.07 26.34
C SER A 167 -12.17 12.06 27.88
N GLN A 168 -13.30 11.71 28.51
CA GLN A 168 -13.38 11.51 29.96
C GLN A 168 -12.61 10.27 30.42
N HIS A 169 -12.35 9.31 29.52
CA HIS A 169 -11.60 8.10 29.81
C HIS A 169 -10.10 8.23 29.51
N GLY A 170 -9.71 9.26 28.77
CA GLY A 170 -8.32 9.58 28.46
C GLY A 170 -8.18 10.38 27.16
N PRO A 171 -7.00 10.98 26.89
CA PRO A 171 -6.76 11.75 25.68
C PRO A 171 -6.83 10.87 24.43
N ILE A 172 -7.40 11.42 23.36
CA ILE A 172 -7.58 10.76 22.06
C ILE A 172 -6.47 11.21 21.11
N SER A 173 -5.75 10.26 20.53
CA SER A 173 -4.69 10.51 19.56
C SER A 173 -5.21 10.61 18.14
N ASN A 174 -6.21 9.80 17.78
CA ASN A 174 -6.78 9.76 16.43
C ASN A 174 -8.20 9.20 16.48
N HIS A 175 -9.05 9.59 15.54
CA HIS A 175 -10.37 8.98 15.33
C HIS A 175 -10.82 9.16 13.89
N PHE A 176 -11.66 8.23 13.42
CA PHE A 176 -12.36 8.37 12.15
C PHE A 176 -13.67 7.60 12.16
N PHE A 177 -14.59 8.01 11.28
CA PHE A 177 -15.88 7.36 11.09
C PHE A 177 -15.93 6.70 9.72
N TYR A 178 -16.62 5.56 9.63
CA TYR A 178 -16.84 4.87 8.37
C TYR A 178 -18.18 4.14 8.40
N GLU A 179 -18.67 3.80 7.21
CA GLU A 179 -19.92 3.07 7.02
C GLU A 179 -19.63 1.65 6.52
N SER A 180 -20.32 0.69 7.12
CA SER A 180 -20.37 -0.72 6.69
C SER A 180 -21.85 -1.13 6.71
N ILE A 181 -22.23 -2.15 7.50
CA ILE A 181 -23.64 -2.51 7.77
C ILE A 181 -24.33 -1.45 8.67
N GLY A 182 -23.54 -0.57 9.29
CA GLY A 182 -23.99 0.55 10.11
C GLY A 182 -22.89 1.59 10.20
N LEU A 183 -23.12 2.62 11.01
CA LEU A 183 -22.12 3.66 11.28
C LEU A 183 -21.16 3.20 12.38
N TYR A 184 -19.86 3.25 12.11
CA TYR A 184 -18.82 2.88 13.06
C TYR A 184 -17.83 4.02 13.26
N ALA A 185 -17.26 4.08 14.46
CA ALA A 185 -16.15 4.94 14.82
C ALA A 185 -14.97 4.10 15.31
N VAL A 186 -13.78 4.43 14.81
CA VAL A 186 -12.51 3.95 15.36
C VAL A 186 -11.93 5.07 16.20
N VAL A 187 -11.57 4.76 17.45
CA VAL A 187 -11.01 5.76 18.37
C VAL A 187 -9.74 5.22 19.00
N GLU A 188 -8.63 5.88 18.70
CA GLU A 188 -7.31 5.58 19.23
C GLU A 188 -7.00 6.52 20.40
N PHE A 189 -6.83 5.97 21.60
CA PHE A 189 -6.39 6.74 22.76
C PHE A 189 -4.87 6.92 22.76
N CYS A 190 -4.37 7.93 23.47
CA CYS A 190 -2.91 8.06 23.66
C CYS A 190 -2.34 6.99 24.60
N GLN A 191 -3.18 6.41 25.46
CA GLN A 191 -2.80 5.49 26.54
C GLN A 191 -3.68 4.23 26.52
N LYS A 192 -3.09 3.08 26.87
CA LYS A 192 -3.79 1.78 26.87
C LYS A 192 -4.81 1.69 28.02
N GLU A 193 -4.51 2.35 29.13
CA GLU A 193 -5.33 2.41 30.34
C GLU A 193 -6.70 3.05 30.09
N SER A 194 -6.78 3.97 29.10
CA SER A 194 -8.04 4.59 28.67
C SER A 194 -9.06 3.57 28.16
N VAL A 195 -8.58 2.49 27.52
CA VAL A 195 -9.43 1.39 27.07
C VAL A 195 -10.04 0.67 28.27
N ALA A 196 -9.23 0.35 29.29
CA ALA A 196 -9.70 -0.29 30.52
C ALA A 196 -10.69 0.60 31.28
N SER A 197 -10.42 1.92 31.35
CA SER A 197 -11.32 2.92 31.92
C SER A 197 -12.70 2.90 31.25
N LEU A 198 -12.75 2.84 29.91
CA LEU A 198 -14.00 2.75 29.15
C LEU A 198 -14.70 1.38 29.34
N GLN A 199 -13.96 0.28 29.36
CA GLN A 199 -14.51 -1.05 29.59
C GLN A 199 -15.16 -1.17 30.97
N ASN A 200 -14.56 -0.59 32.01
CA ASN A 200 -15.06 -0.66 33.38
C ASN A 200 -16.43 0.02 33.58
N VAL A 201 -16.75 1.06 32.81
CA VAL A 201 -18.06 1.73 32.85
C VAL A 201 -19.08 1.12 31.90
N THR A 202 -18.65 0.24 31.00
CA THR A 202 -19.49 -0.39 29.99
C THR A 202 -20.24 -1.59 30.60
N ARG A 203 -21.53 -1.70 30.30
CA ARG A 203 -22.40 -2.77 30.81
C ARG A 203 -22.63 -3.82 29.73
N THR A 204 -22.75 -5.08 30.15
CA THR A 204 -23.25 -6.16 29.28
C THR A 204 -24.71 -5.87 28.91
N PRO A 205 -25.11 -6.03 27.63
CA PRO A 205 -26.50 -5.83 27.24
C PRO A 205 -27.44 -6.77 27.99
N SER A 206 -28.52 -6.23 28.55
CA SER A 206 -29.66 -6.99 29.07
C SER A 206 -30.84 -6.81 28.10
N MET A 207 -30.91 -7.63 27.06
CA MET A 207 -32.08 -7.67 26.18
C MET A 207 -33.09 -8.64 26.80
N GLY A 208 -34.32 -8.18 27.08
CA GLY A 208 -35.27 -8.85 27.97
C GLY A 208 -35.34 -10.39 27.88
N THR A 209 -35.56 -10.95 26.68
CA THR A 209 -35.74 -12.41 26.46
C THR A 209 -34.51 -13.11 25.87
N GLU A 210 -33.46 -12.39 25.48
CA GLU A 210 -32.29 -12.96 24.82
C GLU A 210 -31.08 -12.97 25.75
N ALA A 211 -30.45 -14.15 25.91
CA ALA A 211 -29.22 -14.28 26.68
C ALA A 211 -28.03 -13.76 25.85
N ALA A 212 -27.26 -12.82 26.42
CA ALA A 212 -26.02 -12.34 25.84
C ALA A 212 -24.81 -13.14 26.36
N ILE A 213 -23.91 -13.52 25.47
CA ILE A 213 -22.62 -14.13 25.84
C ILE A 213 -21.71 -13.04 26.43
N PRO A 214 -21.24 -13.15 27.68
CA PRO A 214 -20.58 -12.05 28.38
C PRO A 214 -19.08 -11.91 28.02
N PHE A 215 -18.72 -12.01 26.74
CA PHE A 215 -17.37 -11.75 26.26
C PHE A 215 -17.12 -10.23 26.21
N ARG A 216 -16.25 -9.72 27.08
CA ARG A 216 -15.90 -8.30 27.15
C ARG A 216 -14.78 -7.99 26.14
N SER A 217 -15.14 -7.33 25.04
CA SER A 217 -14.20 -6.93 24.00
C SER A 217 -13.93 -5.42 24.00
N ARG A 218 -13.13 -4.95 23.03
CA ARG A 218 -12.96 -3.53 22.68
C ARG A 218 -13.90 -3.06 21.57
N PHE A 219 -14.92 -3.87 21.26
CA PHE A 219 -15.99 -3.52 20.32
C PHE A 219 -17.25 -3.16 21.10
N PHE A 220 -17.59 -1.87 21.09
CA PHE A 220 -18.69 -1.27 21.85
C PHE A 220 -19.89 -0.93 20.96
N SER A 221 -21.06 -0.80 21.58
CA SER A 221 -22.24 -0.19 20.97
C SER A 221 -22.70 1.01 21.77
N LEU A 222 -22.76 2.17 21.11
CA LEU A 222 -23.25 3.40 21.71
C LEU A 222 -24.75 3.54 21.43
N LYS A 223 -25.55 3.71 22.48
CA LYS A 223 -26.99 3.98 22.39
C LYS A 223 -27.31 5.33 23.04
N LEU A 224 -28.18 6.12 22.41
CA LEU A 224 -28.70 7.35 23.01
C LEU A 224 -29.76 7.00 24.05
N LYS A 225 -29.66 7.59 25.24
CA LYS A 225 -30.66 7.40 26.31
C LYS A 225 -32.03 7.95 25.91
N ASN A 226 -32.08 9.12 25.24
CA ASN A 226 -33.30 9.79 24.79
C ASN A 226 -33.19 10.17 23.30
N PRO A 227 -33.76 9.39 22.36
CA PRO A 227 -33.65 9.64 20.91
C PRO A 227 -34.40 10.90 20.44
N SER A 228 -35.44 11.32 21.17
CA SER A 228 -36.42 12.36 20.75
C SER A 228 -35.96 13.81 20.97
N ASN A 229 -34.97 14.08 21.83
CA ASN A 229 -34.54 15.44 22.19
C ASN A 229 -33.39 16.02 21.34
N GLN A 230 -33.09 15.44 20.18
CA GLN A 230 -32.07 15.98 19.27
C GLN A 230 -32.65 16.20 17.87
N ILE A 231 -33.52 17.20 17.75
CA ILE A 231 -33.86 17.85 16.49
C ILE A 231 -33.12 19.18 16.51
N SER A 232 -31.97 19.31 15.83
CA SER A 232 -31.46 20.60 15.27
C SER A 232 -29.96 20.70 14.94
N GLU A 233 -29.16 19.65 14.89
CA GLU A 233 -27.80 19.77 14.33
C GLU A 233 -27.47 18.57 13.42
N GLN A 234 -27.73 18.72 12.12
CA GLN A 234 -27.12 17.87 11.09
C GLN A 234 -25.66 18.30 10.91
N SER A 235 -24.79 17.86 11.82
CA SER A 235 -23.35 17.90 11.53
C SER A 235 -23.04 16.78 10.55
N HIS A 236 -22.70 17.12 9.31
CA HIS A 236 -22.12 16.16 8.36
C HIS A 236 -20.80 15.65 8.93
N ILE A 237 -20.77 14.41 9.42
CA ILE A 237 -19.54 13.76 9.85
C ILE A 237 -18.82 13.30 8.57
N PRO A 238 -17.54 13.68 8.37
CA PRO A 238 -16.76 13.16 7.26
C PRO A 238 -16.54 11.65 7.42
N PHE A 239 -16.87 10.87 6.38
CA PHE A 239 -16.71 9.42 6.37
C PHE A 239 -15.49 9.00 5.56
N SER A 240 -14.69 8.12 6.14
CA SER A 240 -13.62 7.42 5.43
C SER A 240 -14.24 6.36 4.51
N ASN A 241 -13.98 6.46 3.21
CA ASN A 241 -14.39 5.43 2.27
C ASN A 241 -13.37 4.28 2.29
N HIS A 242 -13.85 3.06 2.52
CA HIS A 242 -13.03 1.85 2.54
C HIS A 242 -13.24 0.94 1.32
N SER A 243 -13.97 1.44 0.32
CA SER A 243 -14.21 0.76 -0.95
C SER A 243 -13.53 1.48 -2.12
N PRO A 244 -13.06 0.76 -3.15
CA PRO A 244 -12.58 1.37 -4.38
C PRO A 244 -13.67 2.23 -5.05
N PRO A 245 -13.31 3.28 -5.81
CA PRO A 245 -14.30 4.07 -6.53
C PRO A 245 -15.06 3.21 -7.55
N PRO A 246 -16.33 3.56 -7.85
CA PRO A 246 -17.06 2.94 -8.95
C PRO A 246 -16.31 3.10 -10.28
N ASN A 247 -16.35 2.07 -11.13
CA ASN A 247 -15.63 2.07 -12.42
C ASN A 247 -15.89 3.34 -13.24
N LYS A 248 -17.14 3.83 -13.31
CA LYS A 248 -17.49 5.05 -14.05
C LYS A 248 -16.70 6.28 -13.59
N LYS A 249 -16.50 6.44 -12.27
CA LYS A 249 -15.70 7.54 -11.71
C LYS A 249 -14.23 7.36 -12.05
N LEU A 250 -13.71 6.13 -11.92
CA LEU A 250 -12.33 5.82 -12.26
C LEU A 250 -12.01 6.13 -13.72
N PHE A 251 -12.80 5.60 -14.66
CA PHE A 251 -12.58 5.84 -16.10
C PHE A 251 -12.61 7.33 -16.45
N LYS A 252 -13.49 8.11 -15.81
CA LYS A 252 -13.49 9.56 -15.97
C LYS A 252 -12.15 10.18 -15.54
N LEU A 253 -11.68 9.85 -14.33
CA LEU A 253 -10.40 10.35 -13.82
C LEU A 253 -9.21 9.96 -14.71
N LEU A 254 -9.21 8.74 -15.27
CA LEU A 254 -8.16 8.29 -16.17
C LEU A 254 -8.19 9.05 -17.51
N CYS A 255 -9.37 9.30 -18.07
CA CYS A 255 -9.48 10.08 -19.31
C CYS A 255 -9.08 11.55 -19.12
N ASP A 256 -9.37 12.11 -17.95
CA ASP A 256 -9.05 13.51 -17.58
C ASP A 256 -7.56 13.71 -17.25
N ALA A 257 -6.76 12.64 -17.17
CA ALA A 257 -5.33 12.70 -16.87
C ALA A 257 -4.51 13.32 -18.01
N GLU A 258 -3.28 13.76 -17.72
CA GLU A 258 -2.42 14.39 -18.72
C GLU A 258 -1.50 13.41 -19.46
N SER A 259 -1.11 12.32 -18.81
CA SER A 259 -0.17 11.31 -19.33
C SER A 259 -0.54 9.89 -18.86
N ILE A 260 0.04 8.87 -19.49
CA ILE A 260 -0.10 7.48 -19.01
C ILE A 260 0.53 7.33 -17.61
N ASP A 261 1.65 8.00 -17.34
CA ASP A 261 2.25 8.08 -16.00
C ASP A 261 1.23 8.59 -14.96
N ASP A 262 0.49 9.67 -15.27
CA ASP A 262 -0.55 10.19 -14.38
C ASP A 262 -1.71 9.21 -14.21
N GLN A 263 -2.14 8.54 -15.29
CA GLN A 263 -3.18 7.51 -15.21
C GLN A 263 -2.79 6.38 -14.26
N LEU A 264 -1.55 5.91 -14.31
CA LEU A 264 -1.03 4.85 -13.44
C LEU A 264 -0.97 5.30 -11.98
N ASN A 265 -0.55 6.53 -11.73
CA ASN A 265 -0.51 7.12 -10.39
C ASN A 265 -1.92 7.38 -9.83
N ILE A 266 -2.88 7.83 -10.65
CA ILE A 266 -4.28 7.98 -10.28
C ILE A 266 -4.87 6.62 -9.89
N LEU A 267 -4.63 5.59 -10.72
CA LEU A 267 -5.08 4.23 -10.42
C LEU A 267 -4.52 3.75 -9.08
N LEU A 268 -3.22 3.92 -8.85
CA LEU A 268 -2.58 3.56 -7.58
C LEU A 268 -3.25 4.29 -6.41
N LYS A 269 -3.41 5.61 -6.50
CA LYS A 269 -3.97 6.45 -5.43
C LYS A 269 -5.39 6.07 -5.07
N GLU A 270 -6.24 5.81 -6.07
CA GLU A 270 -7.65 5.46 -5.87
C GLU A 270 -7.83 4.03 -5.34
N PHE A 271 -6.84 3.15 -5.51
CA PHE A 271 -6.96 1.73 -5.18
C PHE A 271 -6.17 1.33 -3.93
N GLN A 272 -5.08 2.02 -3.60
CA GLN A 272 -4.24 1.67 -2.46
C GLN A 272 -4.98 1.79 -1.12
N LEU A 273 -4.52 1.04 -0.12
CA LEU A 273 -5.03 1.18 1.25
C LEU A 273 -4.76 2.59 1.78
N THR A 274 -5.75 3.20 2.42
CA THR A 274 -5.58 4.46 3.17
C THR A 274 -5.01 4.19 4.56
N ASP A 275 -4.57 5.23 5.26
CA ASP A 275 -4.10 5.10 6.65
C ASP A 275 -5.23 4.59 7.55
N GLU A 276 -6.45 5.10 7.39
CA GLU A 276 -7.63 4.69 8.14
C GLU A 276 -7.99 3.23 7.88
N ASN A 277 -7.95 2.78 6.62
CA ASN A 277 -8.19 1.37 6.29
C ASN A 277 -7.11 0.47 6.90
N THR A 278 -5.85 0.92 6.89
CA THR A 278 -4.73 0.22 7.50
C THR A 278 -4.92 0.13 9.02
N ARG A 279 -5.25 1.22 9.71
CA ARG A 279 -5.58 1.23 11.15
C ARG A 279 -6.71 0.27 11.48
N LEU A 280 -7.78 0.26 10.67
CA LEU A 280 -8.90 -0.66 10.86
C LEU A 280 -8.50 -2.13 10.70
N ARG A 281 -7.58 -2.45 9.77
CA ARG A 281 -7.02 -3.82 9.60
C ARG A 281 -6.23 -4.26 10.83
N TYR A 282 -5.35 -3.41 11.34
CA TYR A 282 -4.57 -3.70 12.55
C TYR A 282 -5.49 -3.80 13.79
N LEU A 283 -6.49 -2.92 13.92
CA LEU A 283 -7.50 -3.03 14.97
C LEU A 283 -8.27 -4.35 14.88
N THR A 284 -8.70 -4.76 13.68
CA THR A 284 -9.38 -6.04 13.48
C THR A 284 -8.48 -7.19 13.91
N CYS A 285 -7.20 -7.21 13.53
CA CYS A 285 -6.25 -8.21 14.02
C CYS A 285 -6.15 -8.20 15.55
N SER A 286 -6.07 -7.02 16.16
CA SER A 286 -5.99 -6.87 17.62
C SER A 286 -7.26 -7.36 18.34
N LEU A 287 -8.45 -7.18 17.76
CA LEU A 287 -9.69 -7.74 18.31
C LEU A 287 -9.71 -9.27 18.26
N ILE A 288 -9.16 -9.87 17.20
CA ILE A 288 -8.99 -11.33 17.08
C ILE A 288 -7.92 -11.83 18.07
N GLU A 289 -6.86 -11.05 18.30
CA GLU A 289 -5.86 -11.30 19.34
C GLU A 289 -6.52 -11.42 20.73
N ASP A 290 -7.46 -10.53 21.08
CA ASP A 290 -8.17 -10.60 22.37
C ASP A 290 -8.92 -11.94 22.56
N VAL A 291 -9.49 -12.49 21.48
CA VAL A 291 -10.18 -13.80 21.52
C VAL A 291 -9.17 -14.93 21.70
N ALA A 292 -8.05 -14.90 20.98
CA ALA A 292 -7.01 -15.92 21.07
C ALA A 292 -6.28 -15.90 22.42
N ALA A 293 -6.07 -14.71 22.98
CA ALA A 293 -5.39 -14.49 24.25
C ALA A 293 -6.12 -15.13 25.45
N ALA A 294 -7.41 -15.45 25.33
CA ALA A 294 -8.15 -16.20 26.33
C ALA A 294 -7.60 -17.64 26.54
N TYR A 295 -7.00 -18.22 25.51
CA TYR A 295 -6.38 -19.56 25.56
C TYR A 295 -4.85 -19.49 25.55
N PHE A 296 -4.29 -18.52 24.83
CA PHE A 296 -2.87 -18.37 24.60
C PHE A 296 -2.41 -16.98 25.05
N PRO A 297 -2.15 -16.79 26.36
CA PRO A 297 -1.60 -15.54 26.88
C PRO A 297 -0.37 -15.12 26.08
N ASP A 298 -0.20 -13.82 25.87
CA ASP A 298 0.93 -13.24 25.13
C ASP A 298 1.03 -13.59 23.63
N CYS A 299 0.00 -14.24 23.06
CA CYS A 299 -0.07 -14.41 21.62
C CYS A 299 -0.15 -13.06 20.89
N ALA A 300 0.24 -13.06 19.61
CA ALA A 300 0.07 -11.90 18.74
C ALA A 300 -0.66 -12.28 17.46
N VAL A 301 -1.63 -11.48 17.03
CA VAL A 301 -2.25 -11.62 15.71
C VAL A 301 -1.77 -10.49 14.81
N ARG A 302 -1.03 -10.83 13.75
CA ARG A 302 -0.39 -9.86 12.87
C ARG A 302 -0.94 -9.96 11.44
N PRO A 303 -1.22 -8.83 10.78
CA PRO A 303 -1.58 -8.87 9.37
C PRO A 303 -0.35 -9.21 8.50
N PHE A 304 -0.57 -10.00 7.46
CA PHE A 304 0.43 -10.27 6.42
C PHE A 304 -0.16 -10.12 5.01
N GLY A 305 0.63 -10.41 3.99
CA GLY A 305 0.18 -10.39 2.60
C GLY A 305 -0.15 -8.98 2.11
N SER A 306 -1.27 -8.87 1.38
CA SER A 306 -1.67 -7.61 0.71
C SER A 306 -1.90 -6.47 1.70
N SER A 307 -2.23 -6.76 2.96
CA SER A 307 -2.49 -5.72 3.97
C SER A 307 -1.25 -4.92 4.37
N VAL A 308 -0.04 -5.45 4.17
CA VAL A 308 1.20 -4.87 4.71
C VAL A 308 2.37 -4.81 3.73
N ASN A 309 2.24 -5.46 2.57
CA ASN A 309 3.34 -5.56 1.59
C ASN A 309 3.46 -4.37 0.62
N GLY A 310 2.65 -3.31 0.80
CA GLY A 310 2.63 -2.13 -0.08
C GLY A 310 1.81 -2.27 -1.36
N PHE A 311 1.29 -3.47 -1.67
CA PHE A 311 0.49 -3.79 -2.86
C PHE A 311 -1.00 -4.08 -2.54
N GLY A 312 -1.46 -3.69 -1.36
CA GLY A 312 -2.85 -3.84 -0.92
C GLY A 312 -3.81 -2.92 -1.65
N LYS A 313 -4.92 -3.47 -2.13
CA LYS A 313 -6.03 -2.72 -2.71
C LYS A 313 -7.18 -2.62 -1.70
N LEU A 314 -7.88 -1.49 -1.64
CA LEU A 314 -9.15 -1.37 -0.90
C LEU A 314 -10.11 -2.53 -1.26
N GLY A 315 -10.68 -3.13 -0.21
CA GLY A 315 -11.52 -4.33 -0.32
C GLY A 315 -10.77 -5.65 -0.51
N CYS A 316 -9.43 -5.70 -0.42
CA CYS A 316 -8.72 -6.98 -0.36
C CYS A 316 -8.90 -7.67 0.99
N ASP A 317 -8.77 -8.99 0.99
CA ASP A 317 -8.82 -9.82 2.19
C ASP A 317 -7.80 -9.37 3.25
N LEU A 318 -8.09 -9.71 4.51
CA LEU A 318 -7.22 -9.52 5.67
C LEU A 318 -6.64 -10.86 6.08
N ASP A 319 -5.46 -11.17 5.56
CA ASP A 319 -4.69 -12.34 5.94
C ASP A 319 -4.01 -12.10 7.31
N MET A 320 -4.26 -12.99 8.26
CA MET A 320 -3.81 -12.89 9.66
C MET A 320 -2.94 -14.08 10.05
N PHE A 321 -1.86 -13.79 10.76
CA PHE A 321 -0.97 -14.78 11.34
C PHE A 321 -1.07 -14.73 12.86
N LEU A 322 -1.52 -15.83 13.48
CA LEU A 322 -1.46 -16.03 14.93
C LEU A 322 -0.05 -16.56 15.29
N ASP A 323 0.72 -15.67 15.89
CA ASP A 323 2.06 -15.90 16.41
C ASP A 323 1.98 -16.38 17.87
N LEU A 324 2.56 -17.56 18.11
CA LEU A 324 2.64 -18.19 19.43
C LEU A 324 4.09 -18.30 19.92
N ASP A 325 5.05 -17.80 19.16
CA ASP A 325 6.47 -18.00 19.43
C ASP A 325 6.98 -17.12 20.57
N GLU A 326 6.31 -15.98 20.79
CA GLU A 326 6.62 -15.06 21.90
C GLU A 326 6.15 -15.60 23.26
N ILE A 327 5.21 -16.55 23.28
CA ILE A 327 4.62 -17.12 24.51
C ILE A 327 5.67 -17.88 25.36
N GLY A 328 6.79 -18.29 24.76
CA GLY A 328 7.89 -18.97 25.45
C GLY A 328 9.12 -18.10 25.73
N LYS A 329 9.18 -16.86 25.22
CA LYS A 329 10.34 -15.97 25.39
C LYS A 329 10.18 -15.15 26.67
N SER A 330 10.16 -15.82 27.82
CA SER A 330 10.46 -15.12 29.07
C SER A 330 11.97 -14.87 29.10
N ASP A 331 12.37 -13.66 29.55
CA ASP A 331 13.73 -13.43 30.01
C ASP A 331 13.99 -14.44 31.11
N ALA A 332 14.66 -15.55 30.75
CA ALA A 332 15.09 -16.55 31.69
C ALA A 332 16.12 -15.88 32.59
N HIS A 333 15.65 -15.20 33.64
CA HIS A 333 16.44 -14.99 34.84
C HIS A 333 16.98 -16.37 35.18
N LYS A 334 18.32 -16.53 35.07
CA LYS A 334 19.01 -17.76 35.44
C LYS A 334 18.58 -18.11 36.86
N THR A 335 17.58 -18.97 36.98
CA THR A 335 17.11 -19.49 38.25
C THR A 335 18.25 -20.36 38.75
N SER A 336 18.99 -19.85 39.74
CA SER A 336 20.04 -20.62 40.40
C SER A 336 19.36 -21.76 41.17
N GLY A 337 19.43 -22.97 40.63
CA GLY A 337 18.84 -24.16 41.24
C GLY A 337 18.99 -25.38 40.35
N ASN A 338 18.88 -26.57 40.95
CA ASN A 338 19.01 -27.85 40.25
C ASN A 338 17.70 -28.31 39.56
N PHE A 339 16.63 -27.53 39.67
CA PHE A 339 15.31 -27.90 39.17
C PHE A 339 14.92 -27.01 37.98
N LEU A 340 14.54 -27.67 36.89
CA LEU A 340 13.88 -27.04 35.75
C LEU A 340 12.37 -27.27 35.91
N MET A 341 11.59 -26.19 35.86
CA MET A 341 10.13 -26.24 35.91
C MET A 341 9.57 -25.95 34.52
N GLU A 342 8.78 -26.88 34.00
CA GLU A 342 8.14 -26.78 32.69
C GLU A 342 6.62 -26.92 32.84
N PHE A 343 5.87 -26.27 31.96
CA PHE A 343 4.42 -26.46 31.92
C PHE A 343 4.07 -27.86 31.42
N GLN A 344 3.15 -28.54 32.09
CA GLN A 344 2.60 -29.80 31.60
C GLN A 344 1.64 -29.53 30.42
N VAL A 345 2.10 -29.82 29.20
CA VAL A 345 1.34 -29.59 27.95
C VAL A 345 0.97 -30.89 27.25
N LYS A 346 0.00 -30.83 26.33
CA LYS A 346 -0.44 -31.99 25.55
C LYS A 346 0.45 -32.16 24.31
N ASN A 347 1.17 -33.28 24.25
CA ASN A 347 1.98 -33.64 23.09
C ASN A 347 1.12 -34.12 21.91
N VAL A 348 1.55 -33.77 20.70
CA VAL A 348 0.94 -34.21 19.43
C VAL A 348 2.02 -34.67 18.46
N ALA A 349 1.65 -35.49 17.48
CA ALA A 349 2.61 -36.15 16.60
C ALA A 349 3.35 -35.22 15.63
N SER A 350 2.83 -34.02 15.36
CA SER A 350 3.49 -33.03 14.51
C SER A 350 2.99 -31.61 14.77
N GLU A 351 3.82 -30.63 14.41
CA GLU A 351 3.46 -29.20 14.44
C GLU A 351 2.21 -28.91 13.62
N ARG A 352 2.06 -29.56 12.46
CA ARG A 352 0.84 -29.47 11.63
C ARG A 352 -0.42 -29.85 12.41
N ILE A 353 -0.38 -30.93 13.20
CA ILE A 353 -1.52 -31.35 14.02
C ILE A 353 -1.77 -30.34 15.14
N ALA A 354 -0.73 -29.75 15.73
CA ALA A 354 -0.87 -28.67 16.70
C ALA A 354 -1.60 -27.46 16.07
N THR A 355 -1.12 -26.98 14.92
CA THR A 355 -1.75 -25.92 14.10
C THR A 355 -3.22 -26.20 13.84
N GLN A 356 -3.57 -27.40 13.36
CA GLN A 356 -4.96 -27.77 13.07
C GLN A 356 -5.84 -27.74 14.32
N LYS A 357 -5.35 -28.23 15.46
CA LYS A 357 -6.11 -28.23 16.73
C LYS A 357 -6.30 -26.80 17.26
N ILE A 358 -5.25 -25.99 17.24
CA ILE A 358 -5.28 -24.59 17.68
C ILE A 358 -6.30 -23.83 16.83
N LEU A 359 -6.18 -23.89 15.50
CA LEU A 359 -7.11 -23.23 14.59
C LEU A 359 -8.55 -23.76 14.72
N SER A 360 -8.74 -25.04 15.02
CA SER A 360 -10.07 -25.59 15.29
C SER A 360 -10.72 -24.92 16.50
N VAL A 361 -9.99 -24.80 17.62
CA VAL A 361 -10.49 -24.18 18.87
C VAL A 361 -10.72 -22.68 18.70
N ILE A 362 -9.78 -21.97 18.06
CA ILE A 362 -9.95 -20.55 17.77
C ILE A 362 -11.12 -20.32 16.81
N GLY A 363 -11.26 -21.16 15.78
CA GLY A 363 -12.41 -21.11 14.87
C GLY A 363 -13.75 -21.29 15.58
N GLU A 364 -13.85 -22.28 16.47
CA GLU A 364 -15.06 -22.46 17.30
C GLU A 364 -15.34 -21.25 18.20
N SER A 365 -14.28 -20.67 18.79
CA SER A 365 -14.42 -19.49 19.67
C SER A 365 -14.84 -18.24 18.89
N LEU A 366 -14.34 -18.06 17.67
CA LEU A 366 -14.76 -16.97 16.79
C LEU A 366 -16.22 -17.13 16.36
N ASP A 367 -16.66 -18.35 16.03
CA ASP A 367 -18.02 -18.62 15.56
C ASP A 367 -19.07 -18.43 16.67
N HIS A 368 -18.76 -18.88 17.88
CA HIS A 368 -19.71 -18.84 18.99
C HIS A 368 -19.60 -17.58 19.85
N PHE A 369 -18.40 -17.00 20.00
CA PHE A 369 -18.15 -15.94 20.98
C PHE A 369 -17.60 -14.65 20.38
N GLY A 370 -17.06 -14.68 19.15
CA GLY A 370 -16.41 -13.55 18.49
C GLY A 370 -17.42 -12.49 18.03
N PRO A 371 -17.48 -11.29 18.66
CA PRO A 371 -18.46 -10.28 18.27
C PRO A 371 -18.24 -9.83 16.81
N GLY A 372 -19.29 -9.93 15.99
CA GLY A 372 -19.25 -9.54 14.58
C GLY A 372 -18.49 -10.52 13.66
N CYS A 373 -17.99 -11.65 14.17
CA CYS A 373 -17.41 -12.70 13.35
C CYS A 373 -18.53 -13.62 12.83
N VAL A 374 -18.65 -13.78 11.52
CA VAL A 374 -19.71 -14.59 10.90
C VAL A 374 -19.18 -15.43 9.74
N GLY A 375 -19.92 -16.51 9.42
CA GLY A 375 -19.60 -17.37 8.29
C GLY A 375 -18.25 -18.08 8.47
N VAL A 376 -17.96 -18.55 9.70
CA VAL A 376 -16.67 -19.16 10.03
C VAL A 376 -16.54 -20.52 9.33
N GLN A 377 -15.41 -20.71 8.63
CA GLN A 377 -15.08 -21.92 7.88
C GLN A 377 -13.69 -22.41 8.26
N LYS A 378 -13.63 -23.62 8.82
CA LYS A 378 -12.38 -24.26 9.24
C LYS A 378 -11.80 -25.08 8.08
N ILE A 379 -10.80 -24.53 7.38
CA ILE A 379 -10.14 -25.16 6.23
C ILE A 379 -8.82 -25.80 6.68
N LEU A 380 -8.92 -26.80 7.56
CA LEU A 380 -7.77 -27.34 8.29
C LEU A 380 -6.92 -28.33 7.46
N ASN A 381 -7.46 -28.88 6.38
CA ASN A 381 -6.79 -29.90 5.57
C ASN A 381 -6.01 -29.32 4.38
N ALA A 382 -6.09 -28.02 4.12
CA ALA A 382 -5.30 -27.36 3.09
C ALA A 382 -3.78 -27.45 3.37
N ARG A 383 -2.94 -27.20 2.35
CA ARG A 383 -1.47 -27.18 2.52
C ARG A 383 -1.07 -26.27 3.70
N CYS A 384 -1.64 -25.07 3.73
CA CYS A 384 -1.58 -24.15 4.86
C CYS A 384 -2.96 -24.14 5.54
N PRO A 385 -3.13 -24.79 6.72
CA PRO A 385 -4.39 -24.78 7.46
C PRO A 385 -4.79 -23.35 7.82
N LEU A 386 -6.08 -23.03 7.66
CA LEU A 386 -6.61 -21.70 7.99
C LEU A 386 -8.07 -21.74 8.46
N VAL A 387 -8.50 -20.67 9.11
CA VAL A 387 -9.89 -20.37 9.44
C VAL A 387 -10.29 -19.11 8.69
N ARG A 388 -11.32 -19.23 7.85
CA ARG A 388 -11.87 -18.12 7.07
C ARG A 388 -13.15 -17.61 7.72
N PHE A 389 -13.33 -16.30 7.82
CA PHE A 389 -14.54 -15.68 8.38
C PHE A 389 -14.72 -14.25 7.86
N SER A 390 -15.90 -13.68 8.04
CA SER A 390 -16.16 -12.25 7.78
C SER A 390 -16.31 -11.50 9.09
N HIS A 391 -15.64 -10.35 9.22
CA HIS A 391 -15.84 -9.45 10.35
C HIS A 391 -16.80 -8.32 9.96
N GLN A 392 -18.06 -8.44 10.36
CA GLN A 392 -19.18 -7.58 9.93
C GLN A 392 -18.92 -6.09 10.16
N ALA A 393 -18.34 -5.74 11.32
CA ALA A 393 -18.15 -4.35 11.69
C ALA A 393 -17.12 -3.65 10.79
N SER A 394 -16.04 -4.33 10.39
CA SER A 394 -15.05 -3.77 9.45
C SER A 394 -15.39 -4.04 7.98
N GLY A 395 -16.24 -5.03 7.70
CA GLY A 395 -16.55 -5.49 6.34
C GLY A 395 -15.43 -6.32 5.71
N PHE A 396 -14.45 -6.79 6.49
CA PHE A 396 -13.31 -7.54 5.96
C PHE A 396 -13.59 -9.04 5.88
N GLN A 397 -13.23 -9.64 4.75
CA GLN A 397 -13.00 -11.07 4.65
C GLN A 397 -11.64 -11.38 5.27
N CYS A 398 -11.62 -12.28 6.25
CA CYS A 398 -10.44 -12.58 7.07
C CYS A 398 -10.03 -14.05 6.92
N ASP A 399 -8.73 -14.29 6.77
CA ASP A 399 -8.13 -15.63 6.72
C ASP A 399 -7.07 -15.73 7.83
N LEU A 400 -7.36 -16.48 8.89
CA LEU A 400 -6.47 -16.69 10.03
C LEU A 400 -5.70 -18.00 9.90
N THR A 401 -4.37 -17.95 9.96
CA THR A 401 -3.50 -19.13 9.96
C THR A 401 -2.53 -19.11 11.15
N THR A 402 -1.96 -20.27 11.46
CA THR A 402 -0.86 -20.42 12.40
C THR A 402 0.34 -21.02 11.66
N ASN A 403 1.54 -20.61 12.04
CA ASN A 403 2.81 -21.08 11.47
C ASN A 403 2.99 -20.90 9.95
N ASN A 404 2.94 -19.65 9.45
CA ASN A 404 3.30 -19.29 8.08
C ASN A 404 4.35 -18.16 8.05
N ARG A 405 5.49 -18.38 8.72
CA ARG A 405 6.56 -17.37 8.82
C ARG A 405 7.18 -17.02 7.46
N ILE A 406 7.15 -17.96 6.51
CA ILE A 406 7.59 -17.75 5.12
C ILE A 406 6.73 -16.67 4.44
N ALA A 407 5.41 -16.66 4.66
CA ALA A 407 4.54 -15.62 4.10
C ALA A 407 4.80 -14.24 4.72
N LEU A 408 5.18 -14.17 6.00
CA LEU A 408 5.61 -12.91 6.62
C LEU A 408 6.89 -12.38 5.96
N LYS A 409 7.94 -13.21 5.81
CA LYS A 409 9.16 -12.80 5.10
C LYS A 409 8.91 -12.45 3.64
N SER A 410 7.95 -13.11 2.99
CA SER A 410 7.51 -12.76 1.63
C SER A 410 6.82 -11.39 1.58
N SER A 411 6.04 -11.06 2.62
CA SER A 411 5.39 -9.76 2.74
C SER A 411 6.41 -8.65 2.99
N GLU A 412 7.42 -8.92 3.79
CA GLU A 412 8.54 -8.01 4.05
C GLU A 412 9.39 -7.75 2.80
N LEU A 413 9.75 -8.79 2.05
CA LEU A 413 10.47 -8.63 0.79
C LEU A 413 9.71 -7.75 -0.20
N LEU A 414 8.40 -7.98 -0.31
CA LEU A 414 7.52 -7.17 -1.15
C LEU A 414 7.38 -5.73 -0.64
N TYR A 415 7.32 -5.53 0.68
CA TYR A 415 7.32 -4.20 1.29
C TYR A 415 8.58 -3.42 0.91
N ILE A 416 9.76 -4.05 1.00
CA ILE A 416 11.03 -3.46 0.58
C ILE A 416 10.96 -3.05 -0.90
N TYR A 417 10.60 -3.97 -1.79
CA TYR A 417 10.50 -3.65 -3.22
C TYR A 417 9.48 -2.54 -3.54
N GLY A 418 8.37 -2.48 -2.82
CA GLY A 418 7.37 -1.43 -2.98
C GLY A 418 7.81 -0.06 -2.44
N ALA A 419 8.74 -0.03 -1.49
CA ALA A 419 9.22 1.18 -0.83
C ALA A 419 10.48 1.79 -1.47
N VAL A 420 11.34 0.97 -2.08
CA VAL A 420 12.61 1.44 -2.69
C VAL A 420 12.41 2.28 -3.96
N ASP A 421 11.33 2.05 -4.72
CA ASP A 421 11.03 2.83 -5.93
C ASP A 421 9.51 2.97 -6.14
N PRO A 422 8.98 4.20 -6.27
CA PRO A 422 7.53 4.43 -6.37
C PRO A 422 6.90 3.83 -7.62
N ARG A 423 7.67 3.64 -8.71
CA ARG A 423 7.17 3.07 -9.97
C ARG A 423 6.73 1.63 -9.83
N VAL A 424 7.31 0.92 -8.86
CA VAL A 424 7.00 -0.50 -8.58
C VAL A 424 5.54 -0.66 -8.20
N ARG A 425 5.05 0.17 -7.28
CA ARG A 425 3.65 0.12 -6.83
C ARG A 425 2.71 0.48 -7.97
N ALA A 426 2.98 1.56 -8.68
CA ALA A 426 2.16 1.99 -9.81
C ALA A 426 2.04 0.89 -10.88
N LEU A 427 3.16 0.26 -11.26
CA LEU A 427 3.17 -0.81 -12.25
C LEU A 427 2.46 -2.08 -11.75
N VAL A 428 2.70 -2.51 -10.50
CA VAL A 428 2.04 -3.70 -9.93
C VAL A 428 0.52 -3.52 -9.87
N PHE A 429 0.02 -2.38 -9.39
CA PHE A 429 -1.42 -2.11 -9.35
C PHE A 429 -2.02 -2.14 -10.76
N THR A 430 -1.32 -1.53 -11.72
CA THR A 430 -1.77 -1.44 -13.11
C THR A 430 -1.88 -2.80 -13.76
N ILE A 431 -0.83 -3.63 -13.68
CA ILE A 431 -0.84 -4.98 -14.23
C ILE A 431 -1.88 -5.88 -13.55
N ARG A 432 -2.10 -5.73 -12.24
CA ARG A 432 -3.15 -6.49 -11.53
C ARG A 432 -4.55 -6.07 -11.95
N CYS A 433 -4.81 -4.77 -12.12
CA CYS A 433 -6.09 -4.26 -12.62
C CYS A 433 -6.36 -4.70 -14.05
N TRP A 434 -5.36 -4.60 -14.94
CA TRP A 434 -5.42 -5.12 -16.30
C TRP A 434 -5.71 -6.62 -16.32
N ALA A 435 -4.97 -7.42 -15.55
CA ALA A 435 -5.17 -8.86 -15.50
C ALA A 435 -6.57 -9.24 -14.98
N ARG A 436 -7.12 -8.47 -14.03
CA ARG A 436 -8.49 -8.67 -13.55
C ARG A 436 -9.53 -8.30 -14.61
N ALA A 437 -9.34 -7.19 -15.32
CA ALA A 437 -10.26 -6.74 -16.38
C ALA A 437 -10.37 -7.74 -17.53
N HIS A 438 -9.30 -8.47 -17.83
CA HIS A 438 -9.27 -9.49 -18.89
C HIS A 438 -9.50 -10.92 -18.40
N SER A 439 -9.93 -11.10 -17.15
CA SER A 439 -10.18 -12.42 -16.54
C SER A 439 -8.97 -13.36 -16.66
N LEU A 440 -7.79 -12.86 -16.29
CA LEU A 440 -6.57 -13.66 -16.10
C LEU A 440 -6.38 -14.06 -14.64
N THR A 441 -7.00 -13.30 -13.72
CA THR A 441 -7.02 -13.54 -12.28
C THR A 441 -8.45 -13.80 -11.79
N SER A 442 -8.57 -14.63 -10.75
CA SER A 442 -9.84 -14.94 -10.09
C SER A 442 -9.72 -14.80 -8.57
N SER A 443 -10.84 -14.51 -7.90
CA SER A 443 -10.97 -14.60 -6.45
C SER A 443 -11.14 -16.04 -5.96
N ILE A 444 -11.49 -16.96 -6.86
CA ILE A 444 -11.65 -18.38 -6.57
C ILE A 444 -10.38 -19.12 -7.01
N PRO A 445 -9.83 -20.02 -6.16
CA PRO A 445 -8.71 -20.87 -6.54
C PRO A 445 -8.98 -21.65 -7.85
N GLY A 446 -7.95 -21.83 -8.67
CA GLY A 446 -8.07 -22.57 -9.92
C GLY A 446 -6.85 -22.41 -10.81
N ALA A 447 -7.07 -22.59 -12.12
CA ALA A 447 -6.00 -22.55 -13.13
C ALA A 447 -5.51 -21.14 -13.51
N TRP A 448 -6.03 -20.10 -12.84
CA TRP A 448 -5.75 -18.69 -13.11
C TRP A 448 -4.36 -18.27 -12.62
N ILE A 449 -3.81 -17.22 -13.23
CA ILE A 449 -2.59 -16.61 -12.71
C ILE A 449 -2.94 -15.93 -11.38
N THR A 450 -2.16 -16.18 -10.33
CA THR A 450 -2.40 -15.54 -9.04
C THR A 450 -1.86 -14.10 -9.03
N ASN A 451 -2.44 -13.24 -8.18
CA ASN A 451 -1.92 -11.88 -7.97
C ASN A 451 -0.46 -11.89 -7.49
N PHE A 452 -0.08 -12.88 -6.68
CA PHE A 452 1.30 -13.06 -6.23
C PHE A 452 2.23 -13.40 -7.41
N SER A 453 1.85 -14.35 -8.27
CA SER A 453 2.62 -14.68 -9.47
C SER A 453 2.79 -13.47 -10.40
N LEU A 454 1.73 -12.68 -10.64
CA LEU A 454 1.83 -11.45 -11.44
C LEU A 454 2.78 -10.41 -10.82
N THR A 455 2.71 -10.22 -9.50
CA THR A 455 3.59 -9.28 -8.79
C THR A 455 5.05 -9.71 -8.93
N MET A 456 5.32 -11.01 -8.82
CA MET A 456 6.65 -11.57 -9.09
C MET A 456 7.09 -11.30 -10.53
N MET A 457 6.23 -11.49 -11.52
CA MET A 457 6.56 -11.18 -12.93
C MET A 457 6.96 -9.70 -13.11
N VAL A 458 6.26 -8.77 -12.46
CA VAL A 458 6.60 -7.34 -12.50
C VAL A 458 7.96 -7.08 -11.84
N ILE A 459 8.22 -7.64 -10.65
CA ILE A 459 9.51 -7.48 -9.97
C ILE A 459 10.66 -8.03 -10.82
N PHE A 460 10.49 -9.21 -11.41
CA PHE A 460 11.48 -9.80 -12.31
C PHE A 460 11.76 -8.90 -13.51
N PHE A 461 10.72 -8.34 -14.13
CA PHE A 461 10.87 -7.39 -15.24
C PHE A 461 11.67 -6.15 -14.81
N LEU A 462 11.37 -5.59 -13.64
CA LEU A 462 12.06 -4.40 -13.11
C LEU A 462 13.53 -4.67 -12.74
N GLN A 463 13.84 -5.87 -12.27
CA GLN A 463 15.23 -6.33 -12.03
C GLN A 463 16.04 -6.49 -13.32
N ARG A 464 15.37 -6.65 -14.46
CA ARG A 464 15.97 -6.86 -15.77
C ARG A 464 16.10 -5.58 -16.59
N ARG A 465 15.67 -4.42 -16.09
CA ARG A 465 15.91 -3.14 -16.77
C ARG A 465 17.41 -2.82 -16.83
N SER A 466 17.78 -1.89 -17.71
CA SER A 466 19.15 -1.42 -17.87
C SER A 466 19.18 0.11 -17.83
N PRO A 467 19.64 0.71 -16.71
CA PRO A 467 20.06 0.05 -15.46
C PRO A 467 18.88 -0.58 -14.69
N PRO A 468 19.11 -1.54 -13.76
CA PRO A 468 18.03 -2.20 -13.01
C PRO A 468 17.27 -1.22 -12.11
N ILE A 469 15.94 -1.31 -12.09
CA ILE A 469 15.09 -0.51 -11.18
C ILE A 469 15.08 -1.13 -9.78
N LEU A 470 15.03 -2.47 -9.70
CA LEU A 470 15.02 -3.20 -8.44
C LEU A 470 16.30 -4.04 -8.27
N PRO A 471 16.85 -4.14 -7.06
CA PRO A 471 17.91 -5.08 -6.76
C PRO A 471 17.40 -6.54 -6.83
N THR A 472 18.32 -7.48 -7.03
CA THR A 472 18.02 -8.92 -6.91
C THR A 472 17.95 -9.34 -5.43
N LEU A 473 17.27 -10.44 -5.13
CA LEU A 473 17.25 -11.00 -3.78
C LEU A 473 18.67 -11.40 -3.31
N ASP A 474 19.54 -11.85 -4.20
CA ASP A 474 20.91 -12.18 -3.82
C ASP A 474 21.71 -10.94 -3.44
N TYR A 475 21.51 -9.84 -4.15
CA TYR A 475 22.13 -8.58 -3.75
C TYR A 475 21.64 -8.14 -2.37
N LEU A 476 20.33 -8.23 -2.11
CA LEU A 476 19.77 -7.96 -0.77
C LEU A 476 20.33 -8.91 0.30
N LYS A 477 20.62 -10.18 -0.04
CA LYS A 477 21.32 -11.13 0.83
C LYS A 477 22.76 -10.73 1.13
N THR A 478 23.49 -10.19 0.14
CA THR A 478 24.87 -9.74 0.36
C THR A 478 24.98 -8.48 1.23
N LEU A 479 23.91 -7.68 1.28
CA LEU A 479 23.86 -6.49 2.15
C LEU A 479 23.46 -6.82 3.59
N ALA A 480 22.89 -8.00 3.83
CA ALA A 480 22.38 -8.40 5.13
C ALA A 480 23.51 -8.62 6.14
N ASP A 481 23.28 -8.27 7.41
CA ASP A 481 24.23 -8.50 8.50
C ASP A 481 23.73 -9.55 9.51
N ALA A 482 24.37 -9.63 10.68
CA ALA A 482 24.03 -10.60 11.71
C ALA A 482 22.63 -10.38 12.31
N GLU A 483 22.12 -9.15 12.32
CA GLU A 483 20.78 -8.82 12.83
C GLU A 483 19.68 -9.28 11.86
N ASP A 484 19.98 -9.30 10.56
CA ASP A 484 19.05 -9.72 9.51
C ASP A 484 18.90 -11.25 9.37
N LYS A 485 19.74 -12.03 10.07
CA LYS A 485 19.83 -13.47 9.89
C LYS A 485 18.51 -14.15 10.23
N CYS A 486 17.92 -14.81 9.22
CA CYS A 486 16.64 -15.47 9.35
C CYS A 486 16.66 -16.85 8.67
N ILE A 487 16.53 -17.91 9.47
CA ILE A 487 16.40 -19.29 8.97
C ILE A 487 15.03 -19.81 9.42
N ILE A 488 14.19 -20.19 8.45
CA ILE A 488 12.84 -20.69 8.70
C ILE A 488 12.75 -22.08 8.08
N GLU A 489 12.42 -23.10 8.88
CA GLU A 489 12.26 -24.48 8.39
C GLU A 489 13.47 -25.00 7.58
N GLY A 490 14.69 -24.59 7.97
CA GLY A 490 15.93 -24.95 7.26
C GLY A 490 16.22 -24.14 5.99
N HIS A 491 15.32 -23.23 5.60
CA HIS A 491 15.51 -22.33 4.47
C HIS A 491 16.16 -21.00 4.91
N ASN A 492 17.16 -20.55 4.15
CA ASN A 492 17.80 -19.25 4.39
C ASN A 492 16.95 -18.10 3.81
N CYS A 493 16.24 -17.44 4.71
CA CYS A 493 15.34 -16.30 4.46
C CYS A 493 15.97 -14.95 4.82
N THR A 494 17.29 -14.91 4.97
CA THR A 494 18.04 -13.69 5.29
C THR A 494 18.03 -12.73 4.10
N PHE A 495 17.82 -11.45 4.35
CA PHE A 495 18.02 -10.33 3.43
C PHE A 495 17.96 -9.04 4.26
N ILE A 496 18.62 -7.98 3.78
CA ILE A 496 18.67 -6.68 4.48
C ILE A 496 17.27 -6.16 4.86
N CYS A 497 17.06 -5.84 6.13
CA CYS A 497 15.81 -5.27 6.63
C CYS A 497 15.80 -3.73 6.66
N ASP A 498 16.97 -3.09 6.61
CA ASP A 498 17.12 -1.63 6.58
C ASP A 498 17.18 -1.09 5.15
N LEU A 499 16.10 -0.42 4.74
CA LEU A 499 15.93 0.09 3.38
C LEU A 499 16.90 1.24 3.08
N ASN A 500 17.37 1.97 4.08
CA ASN A 500 18.26 3.12 3.89
C ASN A 500 19.66 2.70 3.43
N ARG A 501 20.00 1.41 3.58
CA ARG A 501 21.25 0.81 3.08
C ARG A 501 21.15 0.34 1.62
N ILE A 502 19.96 0.38 1.03
CA ILE A 502 19.75 0.00 -0.37
C ILE A 502 19.99 1.24 -1.24
N LYS A 503 20.94 1.15 -2.17
CA LYS A 503 21.22 2.25 -3.10
C LYS A 503 20.02 2.49 -4.02
N PRO A 504 19.57 3.75 -4.20
CA PRO A 504 18.55 4.09 -5.18
C PRO A 504 18.98 3.72 -6.61
N SER A 505 18.01 3.40 -7.46
CA SER A 505 18.27 3.13 -8.87
C SER A 505 18.59 4.41 -9.64
N GLU A 506 19.56 4.34 -10.56
CA GLU A 506 19.86 5.40 -11.54
C GLU A 506 18.93 5.37 -12.76
N ASN A 507 18.00 4.41 -12.81
CA ASN A 507 17.09 4.25 -13.94
C ASN A 507 16.05 5.38 -13.96
N ALA A 508 15.98 6.10 -15.08
CA ALA A 508 15.05 7.22 -15.31
C ALA A 508 13.88 6.88 -16.28
N GLU A 509 13.62 5.59 -16.57
CA GLU A 509 12.51 5.19 -17.44
C GLU A 509 11.14 5.56 -16.83
N THR A 510 10.25 6.12 -17.64
CA THR A 510 8.89 6.54 -17.23
C THR A 510 7.96 5.34 -17.03
N LEU A 511 6.84 5.55 -16.32
CA LEU A 511 5.84 4.51 -16.11
C LEU A 511 5.20 4.06 -17.42
N GLU A 512 4.96 4.98 -18.34
CA GLU A 512 4.48 4.70 -19.69
C GLU A 512 5.40 3.74 -20.44
N LEU A 513 6.70 4.05 -20.48
CA LEU A 513 7.69 3.20 -21.14
C LEU A 513 7.75 1.82 -20.48
N LEU A 514 7.77 1.77 -19.14
CA LEU A 514 7.83 0.52 -18.39
C LEU A 514 6.58 -0.35 -18.61
N LEU A 515 5.40 0.25 -18.70
CA LEU A 515 4.15 -0.47 -18.98
C LEU A 515 4.19 -1.10 -20.36
N LYS A 516 4.57 -0.32 -21.38
CA LYS A 516 4.71 -0.78 -22.76
C LYS A 516 5.72 -1.92 -22.89
N GLU A 517 6.90 -1.72 -22.32
CA GLU A 517 8.01 -2.67 -22.33
C GLU A 517 7.69 -3.94 -21.52
N PHE A 518 6.88 -3.86 -20.46
CA PHE A 518 6.41 -5.04 -19.73
C PHE A 518 5.59 -5.96 -20.64
N PHE A 519 4.65 -5.39 -21.37
CA PHE A 519 3.80 -6.15 -22.30
C PHE A 519 4.60 -6.70 -23.47
N GLU A 520 5.53 -5.93 -24.03
CA GLU A 520 6.38 -6.42 -25.12
C GLU A 520 7.33 -7.52 -24.65
N PHE A 521 7.93 -7.37 -23.46
CA PHE A 521 8.81 -8.38 -22.85
C PHE A 521 8.07 -9.71 -22.67
N PHE A 522 6.93 -9.70 -21.98
CA PHE A 522 6.19 -10.93 -21.69
C PHE A 522 5.38 -11.48 -22.88
N GLY A 523 5.03 -10.63 -23.85
CA GLY A 523 4.47 -11.08 -25.13
C GLY A 523 5.46 -11.88 -25.98
N ASN A 524 6.77 -11.69 -25.77
CA ASN A 524 7.84 -12.37 -26.49
C ASN A 524 8.64 -13.35 -25.62
N PHE A 525 8.33 -13.46 -24.33
CA PHE A 525 9.02 -14.34 -23.40
C PHE A 525 8.78 -15.82 -23.74
N SER A 526 9.86 -16.58 -23.85
CA SER A 526 9.80 -18.03 -24.15
C SER A 526 9.53 -18.85 -22.89
N PHE A 527 8.28 -18.86 -22.40
CA PHE A 527 7.86 -19.59 -21.20
C PHE A 527 8.11 -21.10 -21.23
N ASN A 528 8.25 -21.69 -22.41
CA ASN A 528 8.56 -23.11 -22.60
C ASN A 528 10.04 -23.46 -22.41
N LYS A 529 10.94 -22.47 -22.50
CA LYS A 529 12.40 -22.65 -22.38
C LYS A 529 12.96 -22.03 -21.11
N ASN A 530 12.31 -20.98 -20.62
CA ASN A 530 12.82 -20.14 -19.54
C ASN A 530 11.88 -20.17 -18.35
N SER A 531 12.45 -20.11 -17.14
CA SER A 531 11.70 -19.87 -15.91
C SER A 531 11.91 -18.44 -15.41
N ILE A 532 10.89 -17.88 -14.76
CA ILE A 532 10.99 -16.59 -14.09
C ILE A 532 11.60 -16.83 -12.72
N ASN A 533 12.82 -16.34 -12.54
CA ASN A 533 13.63 -16.64 -11.38
C ASN A 533 13.94 -15.34 -10.62
N ILE A 534 13.35 -15.22 -9.43
CA ILE A 534 13.61 -14.16 -8.45
C ILE A 534 14.20 -14.73 -7.14
N ARG A 535 14.10 -16.03 -6.76
CA ARG A 535 14.66 -17.23 -7.43
C ARG A 535 13.90 -18.61 -7.28
N GLN A 536 12.61 -18.72 -7.65
CA GLN A 536 11.68 -19.89 -7.43
C GLN A 536 11.28 -20.09 -5.96
N ASN A 537 10.18 -19.42 -5.57
CA ASN A 537 9.83 -18.97 -4.22
C ASN A 537 11.05 -18.36 -3.50
N PRO A 538 11.10 -17.05 -3.22
CA PRO A 538 12.29 -16.42 -2.63
C PRO A 538 12.84 -17.15 -1.38
N PHE A 539 12.04 -18.01 -0.75
CA PHE A 539 12.39 -18.79 0.43
C PHE A 539 12.21 -20.32 0.32
N GLU A 540 11.57 -20.89 -0.73
CA GLU A 540 11.44 -22.36 -0.90
C GLU A 540 11.87 -22.81 -2.31
N THR A 541 13.12 -23.27 -2.45
CA THR A 541 13.76 -23.52 -3.75
C THR A 541 13.10 -24.60 -4.62
N SER A 542 12.21 -25.44 -4.08
CA SER A 542 11.50 -26.49 -4.81
C SER A 542 10.08 -26.11 -5.24
N LEU A 543 9.58 -24.93 -4.84
CA LEU A 543 8.19 -24.54 -5.08
C LEU A 543 8.02 -23.64 -6.30
N ASN A 544 7.32 -24.15 -7.31
CA ASN A 544 6.79 -23.32 -8.40
C ASN A 544 5.47 -22.64 -7.99
N ILE A 545 5.55 -21.34 -7.70
CA ILE A 545 4.41 -20.49 -7.29
C ILE A 545 3.31 -20.33 -8.36
N SER A 546 3.59 -20.71 -9.61
CA SER A 546 2.63 -20.69 -10.72
C SER A 546 2.33 -22.09 -11.25
N LYS A 547 2.59 -23.16 -10.47
CA LYS A 547 2.29 -24.55 -10.86
C LYS A 547 0.81 -24.78 -11.18
N ASN A 548 -0.08 -23.98 -10.60
CA ASN A 548 -1.52 -24.07 -10.83
C ASN A 548 -1.94 -23.55 -12.22
N VAL A 549 -1.11 -22.73 -12.89
CA VAL A 549 -1.50 -22.04 -14.14
C VAL A 549 -1.54 -23.02 -15.30
N SER A 550 -2.68 -23.10 -16.00
CA SER A 550 -2.80 -23.94 -17.19
C SER A 550 -2.14 -23.31 -18.42
N GLN A 551 -1.78 -24.15 -19.40
CA GLN A 551 -1.24 -23.70 -20.67
C GLN A 551 -2.20 -22.74 -21.41
N SER A 552 -3.51 -22.98 -21.30
CA SER A 552 -4.53 -22.11 -21.91
C SER A 552 -4.57 -20.72 -21.29
N GLN A 553 -4.45 -20.62 -19.96
CA GLN A 553 -4.40 -19.32 -19.27
C GLN A 553 -3.10 -18.58 -19.54
N LEU A 554 -1.98 -19.31 -19.61
CA LEU A 554 -0.69 -18.73 -19.98
C LEU A 554 -0.71 -18.19 -21.42
N GLN A 555 -1.25 -18.95 -22.37
CA GLN A 555 -1.37 -18.51 -23.75
C GLN A 555 -2.27 -17.27 -23.87
N LYS A 556 -3.40 -17.26 -23.16
CA LYS A 556 -4.28 -16.09 -23.07
C LYS A 556 -3.56 -14.86 -22.54
N PHE A 557 -2.73 -15.00 -21.50
CA PHE A 557 -1.90 -13.91 -20.97
C PHE A 557 -0.93 -13.38 -22.04
N VAL A 558 -0.24 -14.26 -22.76
CA VAL A 558 0.71 -13.87 -23.83
C VAL A 558 0.01 -13.11 -24.96
N ASP A 559 -1.15 -13.59 -25.40
CA ASP A 559 -1.89 -12.96 -26.48
C ASP A 559 -2.41 -11.57 -26.08
N LEU A 560 -2.93 -11.43 -24.85
CA LEU A 560 -3.35 -10.14 -24.30
C LEU A 560 -2.17 -9.18 -24.09
N ALA A 561 -1.00 -9.69 -23.69
CA ALA A 561 0.20 -8.87 -23.55
C ALA A 561 0.62 -8.29 -24.92
N ARG A 562 0.64 -9.12 -25.97
CA ARG A 562 0.92 -8.66 -27.35
C ARG A 562 -0.10 -7.64 -27.85
N GLU A 563 -1.39 -7.87 -27.58
CA GLU A 563 -2.45 -6.92 -27.93
C GLU A 563 -2.27 -5.59 -27.19
N SER A 564 -1.96 -5.63 -25.90
CA SER A 564 -1.79 -4.43 -25.07
C SER A 564 -0.56 -3.63 -25.50
N ALA A 565 0.55 -4.28 -25.82
CA ALA A 565 1.73 -3.61 -26.41
C ALA A 565 1.39 -2.93 -27.74
N TRP A 566 0.64 -3.61 -28.61
CA TRP A 566 0.21 -3.05 -29.89
C TRP A 566 -0.72 -1.83 -29.73
N ILE A 567 -1.63 -1.83 -28.75
CA ILE A 567 -2.51 -0.69 -28.48
C ILE A 567 -1.68 0.54 -28.09
N LEU A 568 -0.75 0.37 -27.15
CA LEU A 568 0.12 1.47 -26.69
C LEU A 568 1.02 2.01 -27.82
N ASP A 569 1.43 1.16 -28.77
CA ASP A 569 2.19 1.58 -29.97
C ASP A 569 1.38 2.42 -30.98
N GLN A 570 0.05 2.25 -31.03
CA GLN A 570 -0.79 3.01 -31.98
C GLN A 570 -1.18 4.38 -31.42
N GLU A 571 -1.46 4.47 -30.12
CA GLU A 571 -1.89 5.72 -29.47
C GLU A 571 -0.78 6.80 -29.45
N ASP A 572 0.49 6.43 -29.57
CA ASP A 572 1.64 7.35 -29.75
C ASP A 572 1.51 8.27 -31.01
N LYS A 573 0.56 7.99 -31.92
CA LYS A 573 0.45 8.69 -33.22
C LYS A 573 -0.73 9.64 -33.34
N ASP A 574 -1.74 9.53 -32.48
CA ASP A 574 -2.97 10.32 -32.55
C ASP A 574 -3.26 10.96 -31.19
N HIS A 575 -3.19 12.29 -31.08
CA HIS A 575 -3.59 12.98 -29.86
C HIS A 575 -5.09 12.74 -29.58
N PRO A 576 -5.48 12.40 -28.34
CA PRO A 576 -6.87 12.06 -28.05
C PRO A 576 -7.77 13.30 -28.20
N SER A 577 -8.84 13.14 -28.98
CA SER A 577 -9.98 14.06 -28.98
C SER A 577 -10.74 14.00 -27.65
N SER A 578 -11.42 15.08 -27.25
CA SER A 578 -11.88 15.34 -25.86
C SER A 578 -12.97 14.41 -25.28
N ASN A 579 -13.18 13.20 -25.80
CA ASN A 579 -14.16 12.24 -25.30
C ASN A 579 -13.79 10.76 -25.56
N GLN A 580 -12.57 10.48 -26.03
CA GLN A 580 -12.14 9.13 -26.38
C GLN A 580 -11.33 8.49 -25.25
N LEU A 581 -11.57 7.20 -24.99
CA LEU A 581 -10.73 6.39 -24.09
C LEU A 581 -9.33 6.28 -24.69
N TRP A 582 -8.30 6.48 -23.86
CA TRP A 582 -6.91 6.45 -24.28
C TRP A 582 -6.00 5.94 -23.15
N GLY A 583 -4.81 5.46 -23.50
CA GLY A 583 -3.79 4.97 -22.58
C GLY A 583 -4.26 3.77 -21.77
N LEU A 584 -4.04 3.83 -20.46
CA LEU A 584 -4.47 2.81 -19.51
C LEU A 584 -5.99 2.58 -19.55
N ALA A 585 -6.80 3.62 -19.80
CA ALA A 585 -8.25 3.47 -19.88
C ALA A 585 -8.66 2.49 -20.99
N THR A 586 -7.98 2.52 -22.15
CA THR A 586 -8.20 1.57 -23.26
C THR A 586 -7.81 0.13 -22.89
N LEU A 587 -6.77 -0.03 -22.06
CA LEU A 587 -6.28 -1.33 -21.62
C LEU A 587 -7.18 -2.01 -20.58
N LEU A 588 -7.94 -1.24 -19.80
CA LEU A 588 -8.83 -1.75 -18.76
C LEU A 588 -10.22 -2.17 -19.29
N LEU A 589 -10.49 -2.01 -20.59
CA LEU A 589 -11.72 -2.53 -21.21
C LEU A 589 -11.60 -4.01 -21.56
N PRO A 590 -12.61 -4.85 -21.23
CA PRO A 590 -12.66 -6.25 -21.66
C PRO A 590 -12.64 -6.35 -23.20
N SER A 591 -11.87 -7.30 -23.75
CA SER A 591 -11.69 -7.46 -25.21
C SER A 591 -13.00 -7.68 -25.99
N VAL A 592 -14.07 -8.16 -25.35
CA VAL A 592 -15.39 -8.36 -25.99
C VAL A 592 -16.00 -7.04 -26.49
N ALA A 593 -15.72 -5.91 -25.82
CA ALA A 593 -16.18 -4.58 -26.25
C ALA A 593 -15.42 -4.05 -27.48
N LYS A 594 -14.28 -4.64 -27.83
CA LYS A 594 -13.42 -4.21 -28.96
C LYS A 594 -13.79 -4.84 -30.29
N SER A 595 -14.65 -5.87 -30.32
CA SER A 595 -14.96 -6.62 -31.57
C SER A 595 -15.82 -5.86 -32.59
N MET A 596 -16.33 -4.67 -32.28
CA MET A 596 -17.10 -3.85 -33.23
C MET A 596 -16.25 -2.87 -34.05
N SER A 597 -14.92 -2.83 -33.88
CA SER A 597 -14.08 -1.91 -34.65
C SER A 597 -12.67 -2.49 -34.87
N HIS A 598 -12.25 -2.53 -36.13
CA HIS A 598 -10.88 -2.80 -36.63
C HIS A 598 -10.58 -4.21 -37.20
N THR A 599 -10.41 -4.20 -38.52
CA THR A 599 -9.88 -5.24 -39.39
C THR A 599 -8.39 -5.50 -39.12
N LYS A 600 -8.01 -6.79 -39.11
CA LYS A 600 -6.65 -7.29 -38.85
C LYS A 600 -5.63 -6.74 -39.89
N LYS A 601 -4.64 -5.95 -39.45
CA LYS A 601 -3.40 -5.68 -40.21
C LYS A 601 -2.17 -6.21 -39.45
N LYS A 602 -1.16 -6.68 -40.20
CA LYS A 602 -0.01 -7.50 -39.77
C LYS A 602 0.89 -6.86 -38.70
N LYS A 603 1.39 -7.72 -37.78
CA LYS A 603 2.35 -7.45 -36.69
C LYS A 603 3.75 -7.08 -37.22
N LYS A 604 4.42 -6.10 -36.58
CA LYS A 604 5.85 -5.74 -36.81
C LYS A 604 6.76 -6.42 -35.77
N PRO A 605 8.07 -6.60 -36.06
CA PRO A 605 9.02 -7.26 -35.16
C PRO A 605 9.48 -6.35 -33.99
N ALA A 606 9.88 -7.00 -32.89
CA ALA A 606 10.25 -6.39 -31.61
C ALA A 606 11.42 -5.38 -31.66
N SER A 607 11.44 -4.45 -30.70
CA SER A 607 12.45 -3.39 -30.60
C SER A 607 13.90 -3.92 -30.40
N GLU A 608 14.90 -3.18 -30.90
CA GLU A 608 16.32 -3.56 -30.86
C GLU A 608 16.87 -3.61 -29.42
N ARG A 609 16.29 -2.80 -28.52
CA ARG A 609 16.62 -2.78 -27.08
C ARG A 609 16.18 -4.07 -26.38
N ILE A 610 15.07 -4.68 -26.81
CA ILE A 610 14.54 -5.94 -26.27
C ILE A 610 15.32 -7.15 -26.78
N LYS A 611 15.87 -7.11 -28.01
CA LYS A 611 16.80 -8.16 -28.47
C LYS A 611 18.00 -8.29 -27.54
N ASN A 612 18.61 -7.15 -27.18
CA ASN A 612 19.75 -7.13 -26.26
C ASN A 612 19.37 -7.66 -24.86
N LEU A 613 18.15 -7.36 -24.40
CA LEU A 613 17.64 -7.87 -23.12
C LEU A 613 17.38 -9.39 -23.15
N LEU A 614 16.75 -9.91 -24.21
CA LEU A 614 16.50 -11.34 -24.40
C LEU A 614 17.81 -12.11 -24.62
N GLU A 615 18.81 -11.49 -25.25
CA GLU A 615 20.15 -12.06 -25.42
C GLU A 615 20.93 -12.14 -24.10
N SER A 616 20.79 -11.14 -23.21
CA SER A 616 21.33 -11.19 -21.84
C SER A 616 20.79 -12.36 -21.00
N ILE A 617 19.54 -12.79 -21.25
CA ILE A 617 18.97 -13.99 -20.63
C ILE A 617 19.61 -15.28 -21.19
N ARG A 618 20.03 -15.28 -22.46
CA ARG A 618 20.73 -16.44 -23.07
C ARG A 618 22.18 -16.57 -22.62
N SER A 619 22.88 -15.46 -22.39
CA SER A 619 24.28 -15.50 -21.90
C SER A 619 24.37 -15.95 -20.44
N SER A 620 23.47 -15.51 -19.57
CA SER A 620 23.44 -15.92 -18.15
C SER A 620 23.09 -17.40 -17.93
N SER A 621 22.44 -18.07 -18.89
CA SER A 621 22.16 -19.52 -18.83
C SER A 621 23.31 -20.39 -19.35
N THR A 622 24.25 -19.82 -20.12
CA THR A 622 25.39 -20.56 -20.69
C THR A 622 26.62 -20.59 -19.77
N GLU A 623 26.77 -19.63 -18.85
CA GLU A 623 27.87 -19.63 -17.88
C GLU A 623 27.72 -20.68 -16.77
N ASN A 624 26.49 -21.07 -16.40
CA ASN A 624 26.25 -22.14 -15.41
C ASN A 624 26.45 -23.57 -15.96
N SER A 625 26.68 -23.74 -17.26
CA SER A 625 26.84 -25.06 -17.90
C SER A 625 28.30 -25.49 -18.08
N LYS A 626 29.29 -24.59 -17.88
CA LYS A 626 30.69 -24.89 -18.21
C LYS A 626 31.59 -25.35 -17.05
N ASN A 627 31.07 -25.52 -15.82
CA ASN A 627 31.89 -25.88 -14.65
C ASN A 627 31.52 -27.21 -13.97
N THR A 628 31.13 -28.25 -14.72
CA THR A 628 31.07 -29.63 -14.19
C THR A 628 31.30 -30.69 -15.27
N VAL A 629 32.54 -30.82 -15.76
CA VAL A 629 33.01 -32.08 -16.36
C VAL A 629 34.44 -32.36 -15.86
N GLY A 630 34.54 -32.71 -14.57
CA GLY A 630 35.73 -33.34 -14.00
C GLY A 630 35.49 -34.85 -13.92
N LYS A 631 36.21 -35.61 -14.76
CA LYS A 631 36.23 -37.09 -14.79
C LYS A 631 36.43 -37.67 -13.38
N ARG A 632 35.50 -38.50 -12.91
CA ARG A 632 35.75 -39.46 -11.82
C ARG A 632 35.82 -40.87 -12.41
N THR A 633 37.04 -41.39 -12.48
CA THR A 633 37.35 -42.81 -12.63
C THR A 633 36.98 -43.53 -11.32
N VAL A 634 36.14 -44.55 -11.45
CA VAL A 634 35.81 -45.50 -10.38
C VAL A 634 36.97 -46.47 -10.24
N ASN A 635 37.55 -46.57 -9.05
CA ASN A 635 38.42 -47.68 -8.68
C ASN A 635 37.78 -48.40 -7.49
N THR A 636 37.42 -49.65 -7.73
CA THR A 636 36.97 -50.66 -6.77
C THR A 636 38.17 -51.16 -5.97
N GLN A 637 38.06 -51.22 -4.63
CA GLN A 637 38.49 -52.37 -3.82
C GLN A 637 38.22 -52.16 -2.32
N ALA A 638 37.73 -53.26 -1.73
CA ALA A 638 37.57 -53.64 -0.32
C ALA A 638 36.60 -52.84 0.56
#